data_AF-A0A8H4ZGG5-F1
#
_entry.id   AF-A0A8H4ZGG5-F1
#
_cell.length_a   1.000
_cell.length_b   1.000
_cell.length_c   1.000
_cell.angle_alpha   90.00
_cell.angle_beta   90.00
_cell.angle_gamma   90.00
#
_symmetry.space_group_name_H-M   'P 1'
#
loop_
_entity.id
_entity.type
_entity.pdbx_description
1 polymer ?
#
loop_
_entity_poly.entity_id
_entity_poly.type
_entity_poly.pdbx_seq_one_letter_code
_entity_poly.pdbx_strand_id
1 'polypeptide(L)'
;MKLINIIPIHLFLHCTYATVLPKDDNPCCPGVVDSKHPRDVPDKGIEWTRCNLGIPDYKKYEKNKAFECGTLDVPLDYTDKFDTNTTTLKLIKLKASKKSPKGSIIVNFGGPGASGVEELLTNFDTDLANSLFGGQYDIISFDPRGTGNTLVPPDGNGFPGQMDKELVDAVQKSAFFIDLVTDKFQNSADSIDLITDQSQNSVDFSDTITDQIVSYAFDYVSAFTKSYITRDEEYREFRGTAFVARDIAKIATALGEGDHINYWGISYGTVLGQVLADMFPDRIEHMLLEGNLLADDYVKNLGLNGIREAEEALNHFYDECMAAANDTCHSANKLREDEDDFLKVLNRVFMVCTGVGGSFKSPKSLSLTKKFLNALYDLDGYLWLDDLIDTALEGNRSMCPGVIPDLTDLTTTSWNPQTDLAYLAIMCSDATVHAKTSEDFIDYFSLNERDQALDNPFYLSTLLDRSPCSRWDIHAAERINLTSLSKVETKNPILLVNGKYDPVTPLDDARKISARFPRSRVVVHEGVGHGALGVHDSNCTRGIVHDYFVYGKLPQKETTCKPDQDAFVLVDEKRRAGGDGPAGKRKVPVLLSGGVKMSADILAAGGKAGPSMGVETRNDNNGDLVTATEEQSLQRGLHERHLSMLGIAGAIGTGLFLGLGQSVQTGGPLGALLGYATVGLVVCAVQFALGEVAALLPVTGAFVRHAEFLVDPAWGFAIGWNLVYGNILSIPSEITAICVLFEFWTDINPSLWIMIFIVLTTVVGLCFVRVFGEVEFWFALLKILLVVFLIILGLVINLGGVPGTERIGFRYWKDPGPFVEYIASGSWGQFLGYWSVMTSAVFSFAGVESIAMAAAETRNPARAIPKACKNVFIRILVFYILAILIVGMLVRSDDERLNDQSGAAGQSPFVIAASAAGIPAIPSVVNAVVITSAWSASNQSLLAGTRVLYGLALKRQAPQIFLRTTAWGVPYVCVLFFTCFMFLSFMSLSNGAMTVFWWLVDLTAAGVLISWASILLNHIRLRLAMKKQGIPIEKLPWHNSWTFYSSCAGLFMTLLILLTGGFRVFTRGNWDPVGFVSSYLDIPLVTAAYVIWKFVKKTKVVPLAEIPLQDAFRKSEEDHEVVTA
;
A
#
# COMPACT_ATOMS: atom_id res chain seq x y z
N MET A 1 -27.86 -44.38 -14.59
CA MET A 1 -29.20 -43.67 -14.76
C MET A 1 -29.84 -43.40 -13.39
N LYS A 2 -29.53 -42.17 -12.86
CA LYS A 2 -30.17 -40.90 -12.45
C LYS A 2 -29.20 -40.13 -11.54
N LEU A 3 -28.18 -39.39 -12.14
CA LEU A 3 -27.60 -38.03 -12.01
C LEU A 3 -28.63 -37.05 -11.43
N ILE A 4 -28.70 -37.05 -10.04
CA ILE A 4 -29.38 -35.88 -9.43
C ILE A 4 -28.45 -35.28 -8.37
N ASN A 5 -27.54 -34.22 -8.76
CA ASN A 5 -27.51 -32.77 -8.48
C ASN A 5 -26.60 -32.46 -7.28
N ILE A 6 -25.29 -32.47 -7.47
CA ILE A 6 -24.12 -31.66 -7.10
C ILE A 6 -24.44 -30.17 -7.29
N ILE A 7 -25.31 -29.65 -6.36
CA ILE A 7 -25.20 -28.22 -6.00
C ILE A 7 -26.11 -27.98 -4.79
N PRO A 8 -25.48 -27.96 -3.46
CA PRO A 8 -25.53 -26.58 -2.92
C PRO A 8 -24.53 -26.39 -1.77
N ILE A 9 -23.24 -26.09 -2.03
CA ILE A 9 -22.30 -25.47 -1.07
C ILE A 9 -22.22 -23.96 -1.35
N HIS A 10 -23.24 -23.51 -2.23
CA HIS A 10 -23.40 -22.05 -2.40
C HIS A 10 -24.68 -21.57 -1.72
N LEU A 11 -25.43 -22.58 -0.92
CA LEU A 11 -26.68 -22.15 -0.25
C LEU A 11 -26.53 -22.35 1.26
N PHE A 12 -25.30 -22.81 1.72
CA PHE A 12 -25.16 -22.96 3.19
C PHE A 12 -24.16 -21.93 3.71
N LEU A 13 -23.48 -21.09 2.74
CA LEU A 13 -22.60 -20.01 3.20
C LEU A 13 -23.31 -18.66 3.09
N HIS A 14 -24.66 -18.80 2.60
CA HIS A 14 -25.43 -17.52 2.58
C HIS A 14 -26.48 -17.54 3.70
N CYS A 15 -26.47 -18.56 4.64
CA CYS A 15 -27.56 -18.57 5.64
C CYS A 15 -26.97 -18.46 7.05
N THR A 16 -25.55 -18.12 7.18
CA THR A 16 -25.11 -17.82 8.57
C THR A 16 -24.46 -16.45 8.59
N TYR A 17 -24.78 -15.55 7.54
CA TYR A 17 -24.34 -14.14 7.64
C TYR A 17 -25.57 -13.23 7.65
N ALA A 18 -26.82 -13.81 7.99
CA ALA A 18 -27.93 -12.83 8.10
C ALA A 18 -28.57 -12.96 9.48
N THR A 19 -27.81 -13.03 10.64
CA THR A 19 -28.62 -12.68 11.83
C THR A 19 -27.73 -11.93 12.83
N VAL A 20 -27.09 -10.80 12.43
CA VAL A 20 -26.92 -9.80 13.52
C VAL A 20 -26.37 -8.51 12.91
N LEU A 21 -27.24 -7.73 12.15
CA LEU A 21 -27.05 -6.26 12.14
C LEU A 21 -28.38 -5.58 11.83
N PRO A 22 -28.83 -4.65 12.64
CA PRO A 22 -30.04 -3.83 12.70
C PRO A 22 -30.30 -3.09 11.38
N LYS A 23 -31.36 -3.55 10.60
CA LYS A 23 -32.43 -3.01 9.73
C LYS A 23 -32.42 -1.47 9.72
N ASP A 24 -31.68 -0.78 8.68
CA ASP A 24 -32.37 0.30 7.92
C ASP A 24 -31.40 0.89 6.89
N ASP A 25 -31.54 0.49 5.55
CA ASP A 25 -31.94 1.35 4.40
C ASP A 25 -31.24 0.84 3.13
N ASN A 26 -31.75 -0.23 2.44
CA ASN A 26 -31.85 -0.61 1.02
C ASN A 26 -31.49 0.55 0.08
N PRO A 27 -30.53 0.43 -0.96
CA PRO A 27 -30.34 1.22 -2.18
C PRO A 27 -31.09 0.60 -3.38
N CYS A 28 -32.37 0.98 -3.64
CA CYS A 28 -33.12 0.71 -4.89
C CYS A 28 -32.48 1.45 -6.07
N CYS A 29 -31.84 0.73 -7.18
CA CYS A 29 -32.29 0.21 -8.49
C CYS A 29 -31.27 0.58 -9.56
N PRO A 30 -30.80 -0.38 -10.56
CA PRO A 30 -30.64 0.12 -11.94
C PRO A 30 -31.72 -0.41 -12.88
N GLY A 31 -32.87 0.30 -12.99
CA GLY A 31 -33.84 0.10 -14.09
C GLY A 31 -33.89 1.32 -15.01
N VAL A 32 -33.24 1.29 -16.18
CA VAL A 32 -33.68 1.72 -17.54
C VAL A 32 -34.53 2.98 -17.43
N VAL A 33 -33.92 4.20 -17.37
CA VAL A 33 -34.48 5.58 -17.50
C VAL A 33 -35.31 5.69 -18.79
N ASP A 34 -36.59 5.22 -18.84
CA ASP A 34 -37.74 5.78 -19.56
C ASP A 34 -38.19 7.10 -18.92
N SER A 35 -37.82 8.34 -19.55
CA SER A 35 -38.43 9.61 -20.00
C SER A 35 -39.83 9.79 -19.41
N LYS A 36 -39.85 10.35 -18.16
CA LYS A 36 -40.87 11.38 -17.80
C LYS A 36 -41.21 11.26 -16.32
N HIS A 37 -40.45 12.03 -15.39
CA HIS A 37 -40.88 12.17 -13.98
C HIS A 37 -41.34 13.60 -13.70
N PRO A 38 -42.46 13.76 -12.86
CA PRO A 38 -43.48 14.69 -12.35
C PRO A 38 -42.95 15.53 -11.18
N ARG A 39 -42.27 16.81 -11.49
CA ARG A 39 -42.40 18.23 -11.10
C ARG A 39 -41.03 18.91 -11.20
N ASP A 40 -40.43 19.06 -12.44
CA ASP A 40 -39.34 19.90 -13.00
C ASP A 40 -39.56 21.38 -12.66
N VAL A 41 -39.11 21.89 -11.39
CA VAL A 41 -38.96 23.36 -11.36
C VAL A 41 -39.07 23.95 -12.77
N PRO A 42 -40.20 24.62 -13.26
CA PRO A 42 -40.29 25.17 -14.62
C PRO A 42 -38.93 25.70 -15.11
N ASP A 43 -38.21 24.94 -16.05
CA ASP A 43 -36.94 25.36 -16.72
C ASP A 43 -37.04 26.81 -17.22
N LYS A 44 -37.20 27.78 -16.24
CA LYS A 44 -37.12 29.20 -16.69
C LYS A 44 -35.72 29.48 -17.26
N GLY A 45 -35.58 29.60 -18.60
CA GLY A 45 -34.36 30.07 -19.30
C GLY A 45 -33.56 31.07 -18.46
N ILE A 46 -32.15 31.08 -18.61
CA ILE A 46 -31.26 31.98 -17.83
C ILE A 46 -31.40 33.40 -18.39
N GLU A 47 -31.78 34.29 -17.49
CA GLU A 47 -31.81 35.70 -17.93
C GLU A 47 -30.43 36.34 -17.75
N TRP A 48 -29.90 36.82 -18.92
CA TRP A 48 -28.53 37.36 -18.85
C TRP A 48 -28.59 38.90 -18.82
N THR A 49 -27.81 39.49 -17.84
CA THR A 49 -27.69 40.96 -17.78
C THR A 49 -26.21 41.36 -17.69
N ARG A 50 -26.10 42.66 -17.91
CA ARG A 50 -24.70 43.12 -17.76
C ARG A 50 -24.18 42.84 -16.33
N CYS A 51 -22.94 42.34 -16.41
CA CYS A 51 -22.42 41.90 -15.10
C CYS A 51 -22.16 43.11 -14.20
N ASN A 52 -22.74 43.10 -13.00
CA ASN A 52 -22.43 44.07 -11.93
C ASN A 52 -22.28 43.34 -10.59
N LEU A 53 -20.98 43.04 -10.36
CA LEU A 53 -20.75 42.20 -9.16
C LEU A 53 -20.74 43.08 -7.90
N GLY A 54 -20.78 44.51 -8.04
CA GLY A 54 -20.96 45.45 -6.91
C GLY A 54 -19.71 45.50 -6.03
N ILE A 55 -18.45 45.04 -6.60
CA ILE A 55 -17.18 45.07 -5.85
C ILE A 55 -16.20 45.95 -6.64
N PRO A 56 -15.66 47.02 -5.96
CA PRO A 56 -14.81 48.01 -6.65
C PRO A 56 -13.63 47.33 -7.36
N ASP A 57 -13.09 46.22 -6.85
CA ASP A 57 -11.90 45.58 -7.45
C ASP A 57 -12.21 45.00 -8.84
N TYR A 58 -13.55 44.87 -9.18
CA TYR A 58 -13.84 44.16 -10.45
C TYR A 58 -14.53 45.10 -11.43
N LYS A 59 -14.59 46.38 -11.01
CA LYS A 59 -15.31 47.35 -11.88
C LYS A 59 -14.57 47.52 -13.21
N LYS A 60 -13.20 47.39 -13.15
CA LYS A 60 -12.43 47.56 -14.41
C LYS A 60 -12.73 46.42 -15.40
N TYR A 61 -13.03 45.31 -14.90
CA TYR A 61 -13.29 44.16 -15.81
C TYR A 61 -14.75 44.17 -16.26
N GLU A 62 -15.62 44.76 -15.43
CA GLU A 62 -17.07 44.80 -15.76
C GLU A 62 -17.34 45.80 -16.88
N LYS A 63 -16.30 46.62 -17.18
CA LYS A 63 -16.49 47.60 -18.28
C LYS A 63 -16.49 46.88 -19.64
N ASN A 64 -15.97 45.69 -19.60
CA ASN A 64 -16.05 44.91 -20.86
C ASN A 64 -17.48 44.41 -21.13
N LYS A 65 -18.10 44.92 -22.23
CA LYS A 65 -19.54 44.65 -22.50
C LYS A 65 -19.73 43.22 -23.00
N ALA A 66 -18.60 42.48 -23.03
CA ALA A 66 -18.72 41.11 -23.54
C ALA A 66 -19.16 40.16 -22.42
N PHE A 67 -19.12 40.56 -21.18
CA PHE A 67 -19.47 39.66 -20.07
C PHE A 67 -20.91 39.93 -19.61
N GLU A 68 -21.62 38.83 -19.36
CA GLU A 68 -22.99 38.91 -18.81
C GLU A 68 -23.11 37.97 -17.60
N CYS A 69 -23.92 38.43 -16.62
CA CYS A 69 -24.11 37.58 -15.42
C CYS A 69 -25.58 37.14 -15.33
N GLY A 70 -25.78 35.93 -14.81
CA GLY A 70 -27.13 35.37 -14.67
C GLY A 70 -27.20 34.46 -13.43
N THR A 71 -28.50 34.05 -13.16
CA THR A 71 -28.69 33.09 -12.04
C THR A 71 -29.59 31.93 -12.51
N LEU A 72 -29.33 30.85 -11.83
CA LEU A 72 -30.17 29.69 -12.18
C LEU A 72 -30.54 28.94 -10.90
N ASP A 73 -31.96 28.77 -10.82
CA ASP A 73 -32.40 27.99 -9.64
C ASP A 73 -32.31 26.49 -9.91
N VAL A 74 -31.67 25.80 -8.92
CA VAL A 74 -31.52 24.34 -9.07
C VAL A 74 -31.99 23.68 -7.77
N PRO A 75 -32.37 22.38 -7.93
CA PRO A 75 -32.77 21.69 -6.69
C PRO A 75 -31.62 21.67 -5.66
N LEU A 76 -32.11 21.92 -4.42
CA LEU A 76 -31.10 21.87 -3.33
C LEU A 76 -30.61 20.43 -3.13
N ASP A 77 -31.52 19.40 -3.21
CA ASP A 77 -31.16 17.98 -3.02
C ASP A 77 -31.70 17.15 -4.20
N TYR A 78 -30.69 16.61 -4.92
CA TYR A 78 -31.08 15.83 -6.12
C TYR A 78 -31.42 14.40 -5.72
N THR A 79 -31.12 13.99 -4.44
CA THR A 79 -31.30 12.56 -4.05
C THR A 79 -32.70 12.36 -3.47
N ASP A 80 -33.36 13.48 -3.13
CA ASP A 80 -34.72 13.35 -2.60
C ASP A 80 -35.73 13.93 -3.60
N LYS A 81 -36.47 13.02 -4.16
CA LYS A 81 -37.38 13.40 -5.27
C LYS A 81 -38.55 14.23 -4.74
N PHE A 82 -38.73 14.24 -3.40
CA PHE A 82 -39.89 14.96 -2.83
C PHE A 82 -39.44 16.29 -2.24
N ASP A 83 -38.17 16.58 -2.37
CA ASP A 83 -37.67 17.84 -1.80
C ASP A 83 -38.00 19.00 -2.77
N THR A 84 -38.64 20.04 -2.18
CA THR A 84 -39.03 21.17 -3.07
C THR A 84 -38.09 22.36 -2.83
N ASN A 85 -37.13 22.18 -1.96
CA ASN A 85 -36.21 23.30 -1.70
C ASN A 85 -35.23 23.51 -2.87
N THR A 86 -34.97 24.84 -3.20
CA THR A 86 -34.04 25.13 -4.32
C THR A 86 -32.92 26.04 -3.81
N THR A 87 -31.80 25.90 -4.54
CA THR A 87 -30.72 26.90 -4.34
C THR A 87 -30.38 27.57 -5.67
N THR A 88 -29.81 28.84 -5.57
CA THR A 88 -29.59 29.63 -6.79
C THR A 88 -28.08 29.66 -7.13
N LEU A 89 -27.84 29.27 -8.42
CA LEU A 89 -26.43 29.31 -8.88
C LEU A 89 -26.14 30.67 -9.51
N LYS A 90 -24.88 31.15 -9.25
CA LYS A 90 -24.43 32.38 -9.94
C LYS A 90 -23.60 32.01 -11.18
N LEU A 91 -23.94 32.72 -12.27
CA LEU A 91 -23.30 32.31 -13.53
C LEU A 91 -22.71 33.56 -14.21
N ILE A 92 -21.74 33.26 -15.03
CA ILE A 92 -21.18 34.35 -15.87
C ILE A 92 -20.94 33.80 -17.28
N LYS A 93 -21.13 34.77 -18.20
CA LYS A 93 -21.01 34.35 -19.61
C LYS A 93 -20.14 35.37 -20.36
N LEU A 94 -19.18 34.82 -21.08
CA LEU A 94 -18.48 35.63 -22.10
C LEU A 94 -19.05 35.34 -23.50
N LYS A 95 -19.46 36.46 -24.17
CA LYS A 95 -20.19 36.24 -25.44
C LYS A 95 -19.21 35.84 -26.55
N ALA A 96 -19.84 34.98 -27.43
CA ALA A 96 -19.02 34.60 -28.60
C ALA A 96 -18.81 35.82 -29.50
N SER A 97 -17.61 35.83 -30.13
CA SER A 97 -17.29 37.01 -30.98
C SER A 97 -18.00 36.91 -32.34
N LYS A 98 -18.43 35.73 -32.74
CA LYS A 98 -19.12 35.60 -34.04
C LYS A 98 -20.64 35.74 -33.84
N LYS A 99 -21.34 36.31 -34.84
CA LYS A 99 -22.76 36.72 -34.73
C LYS A 99 -23.68 35.49 -34.66
N SER A 100 -23.21 34.22 -35.17
CA SER A 100 -24.03 32.99 -35.04
C SER A 100 -23.24 31.93 -34.28
N PRO A 101 -23.40 31.94 -32.91
CA PRO A 101 -22.58 31.01 -32.12
C PRO A 101 -23.07 29.56 -32.29
N LYS A 102 -22.16 28.53 -32.29
CA LYS A 102 -22.45 27.08 -32.42
C LYS A 102 -22.98 26.50 -31.11
N GLY A 103 -22.79 27.29 -30.03
CA GLY A 103 -23.27 26.78 -28.72
C GLY A 103 -22.45 27.38 -27.58
N SER A 104 -22.60 26.68 -26.35
CA SER A 104 -21.90 27.24 -25.16
C SER A 104 -20.98 26.18 -24.57
N ILE A 105 -19.78 26.72 -24.08
CA ILE A 105 -18.87 25.81 -23.38
C ILE A 105 -18.86 26.19 -21.89
N ILE A 106 -19.19 25.10 -21.12
CA ILE A 106 -19.13 25.36 -19.66
C ILE A 106 -17.71 25.06 -19.15
N VAL A 107 -17.17 26.13 -18.42
CA VAL A 107 -15.77 25.98 -18.00
C VAL A 107 -15.73 25.99 -16.46
N ASN A 108 -14.86 25.03 -16.01
CA ASN A 108 -14.58 25.04 -14.56
C ASN A 108 -13.07 25.09 -14.33
N PHE A 109 -12.52 26.14 -13.61
CA PHE A 109 -11.09 26.53 -13.59
C PHE A 109 -10.38 25.81 -12.45
N GLY A 110 -11.11 24.74 -11.77
CA GLY A 110 -10.38 23.85 -10.84
C GLY A 110 -10.16 24.49 -9.49
N GLY A 111 -9.49 23.85 -8.30
CA GLY A 111 -9.60 24.13 -6.85
C GLY A 111 -11.02 23.93 -6.32
N PRO A 112 -11.16 22.85 -5.55
CA PRO A 112 -12.51 22.73 -4.99
C PRO A 112 -12.90 23.96 -4.15
N GLY A 113 -13.89 24.81 -4.84
CA GLY A 113 -14.31 25.98 -4.02
C GLY A 113 -13.88 27.29 -4.69
N ALA A 114 -13.08 27.14 -5.82
CA ALA A 114 -12.77 28.35 -6.60
C ALA A 114 -14.01 28.89 -7.32
N SER A 115 -14.03 30.28 -7.33
CA SER A 115 -15.22 30.89 -7.99
C SER A 115 -15.03 30.93 -9.50
N GLY A 116 -16.01 30.25 -10.18
CA GLY A 116 -15.95 30.29 -11.65
C GLY A 116 -16.29 31.69 -12.20
N VAL A 117 -17.12 32.37 -11.52
CA VAL A 117 -17.52 33.71 -11.98
C VAL A 117 -16.33 34.66 -11.90
N GLU A 118 -15.65 34.56 -10.85
CA GLU A 118 -14.49 35.45 -10.69
C GLU A 118 -13.36 35.06 -11.64
N GLU A 119 -13.16 33.80 -11.79
CA GLU A 119 -12.02 33.36 -12.63
C GLU A 119 -12.27 33.68 -14.11
N LEU A 120 -13.46 33.53 -14.51
CA LEU A 120 -13.72 33.87 -15.92
C LEU A 120 -13.59 35.38 -16.15
N LEU A 121 -13.93 36.15 -15.20
CA LEU A 121 -13.91 37.62 -15.38
C LEU A 121 -12.47 38.15 -15.35
N THR A 122 -11.58 37.45 -14.57
CA THR A 122 -10.26 38.09 -14.35
C THR A 122 -9.20 37.41 -15.22
N ASN A 123 -9.48 36.12 -15.54
CA ASN A 123 -8.31 35.41 -16.11
C ASN A 123 -8.62 34.87 -17.51
N PHE A 124 -9.80 35.29 -17.99
CA PHE A 124 -10.17 34.79 -19.32
C PHE A 124 -10.57 35.97 -20.21
N ASP A 125 -9.99 35.99 -21.47
CA ASP A 125 -10.43 37.11 -22.35
C ASP A 125 -10.84 36.57 -23.72
N THR A 126 -11.35 37.55 -24.61
CA THR A 126 -11.98 37.18 -25.90
C THR A 126 -10.93 36.63 -26.87
N ASP A 127 -9.74 37.10 -26.73
CA ASP A 127 -8.68 36.62 -27.65
C ASP A 127 -8.36 35.14 -27.40
N LEU A 128 -8.18 34.90 -26.16
CA LEU A 128 -7.90 33.48 -25.84
C LEU A 128 -9.08 32.58 -26.26
N ALA A 129 -10.30 33.01 -25.98
CA ALA A 129 -11.48 32.21 -26.41
C ALA A 129 -11.50 32.04 -27.93
N ASN A 130 -11.13 33.06 -28.64
CA ASN A 130 -11.14 32.95 -30.12
C ASN A 130 -10.05 32.01 -30.61
N SER A 131 -9.00 32.11 -29.92
CA SER A 131 -7.88 31.24 -30.38
C SER A 131 -8.19 29.77 -30.11
N LEU A 132 -8.91 29.48 -29.13
CA LEU A 132 -9.13 28.05 -28.78
C LEU A 132 -10.40 27.53 -29.47
N PHE A 133 -11.37 28.48 -29.61
CA PHE A 133 -12.67 27.90 -30.01
C PHE A 133 -13.19 28.61 -31.26
N GLY A 134 -12.37 29.52 -31.83
CA GLY A 134 -12.71 30.14 -33.14
C GLY A 134 -13.78 31.22 -32.98
N GLY A 135 -14.12 31.60 -31.76
CA GLY A 135 -15.09 32.70 -31.52
C GLY A 135 -16.53 32.22 -31.75
N GLN A 136 -16.76 30.90 -31.77
CA GLN A 136 -18.10 30.37 -32.16
C GLN A 136 -18.88 29.96 -30.91
N TYR A 137 -18.20 30.05 -29.69
CA TYR A 137 -18.93 29.53 -28.51
C TYR A 137 -19.02 30.62 -27.44
N ASP A 138 -20.25 30.63 -26.81
CA ASP A 138 -20.25 31.35 -25.52
C ASP A 138 -19.51 30.54 -24.44
N ILE A 139 -18.74 31.34 -23.62
CA ILE A 139 -18.05 30.63 -22.52
C ILE A 139 -18.79 30.94 -21.21
N ILE A 140 -19.16 29.78 -20.64
CA ILE A 140 -19.99 29.97 -19.43
C ILE A 140 -19.25 29.35 -18.24
N SER A 141 -19.25 30.09 -17.13
CA SER A 141 -18.77 29.50 -15.86
C SER A 141 -19.74 29.83 -14.72
N PHE A 142 -19.52 29.16 -13.63
CA PHE A 142 -20.46 29.41 -12.53
C PHE A 142 -19.78 29.13 -11.20
N ASP A 143 -20.43 29.67 -10.11
CA ASP A 143 -19.92 29.35 -8.75
C ASP A 143 -20.53 28.04 -8.25
N PRO A 144 -19.67 27.00 -8.01
CA PRO A 144 -20.21 25.73 -7.50
C PRO A 144 -20.80 25.90 -6.09
N ARG A 145 -21.62 24.86 -5.71
CA ARG A 145 -22.24 24.96 -4.36
C ARG A 145 -21.17 25.13 -3.29
N GLY A 146 -21.36 26.23 -2.40
CA GLY A 146 -20.38 26.44 -1.30
C GLY A 146 -19.30 27.46 -1.69
N THR A 147 -19.40 28.04 -2.90
CA THR A 147 -18.38 29.01 -3.37
C THR A 147 -19.06 30.33 -3.72
N GLY A 148 -18.26 31.41 -3.47
CA GLY A 148 -18.82 32.74 -3.82
C GLY A 148 -20.15 32.97 -3.10
N ASN A 149 -21.17 33.16 -3.88
CA ASN A 149 -22.48 33.47 -3.26
C ASN A 149 -23.47 32.33 -3.52
N THR A 150 -23.04 31.21 -3.82
CA THR A 150 -23.90 30.04 -4.01
C THR A 150 -23.78 29.12 -2.77
N LEU A 151 -25.01 28.98 -2.00
CA LEU A 151 -25.10 28.07 -0.84
C LEU A 151 -23.95 28.32 0.14
N VAL A 152 -23.87 29.64 0.64
CA VAL A 152 -22.83 30.06 1.59
C VAL A 152 -23.44 30.07 3.01
N PRO A 153 -22.81 29.55 4.12
CA PRO A 153 -23.37 29.53 5.47
C PRO A 153 -23.89 30.91 5.91
N PRO A 154 -25.05 30.99 6.76
CA PRO A 154 -25.96 32.07 7.20
C PRO A 154 -25.23 33.15 8.00
N ASP A 155 -23.88 33.23 8.24
CA ASP A 155 -23.54 34.45 9.01
C ASP A 155 -22.77 35.43 8.09
N GLY A 156 -23.28 35.79 6.95
CA GLY A 156 -23.46 37.13 6.32
C GLY A 156 -22.48 38.17 6.87
N ASN A 157 -21.29 37.88 7.57
CA ASN A 157 -20.29 38.97 7.63
C ASN A 157 -18.89 38.42 7.38
N GLY A 158 -18.68 37.38 6.50
CA GLY A 158 -17.30 37.54 5.98
C GLY A 158 -16.28 37.76 7.11
N PHE A 159 -16.19 37.06 8.26
CA PHE A 159 -14.81 37.37 8.74
C PHE A 159 -14.06 36.07 9.02
N PRO A 160 -13.24 35.52 8.12
CA PRO A 160 -12.05 34.71 8.45
C PRO A 160 -11.34 35.24 9.71
N GLY A 161 -11.72 36.43 10.32
CA GLY A 161 -11.00 37.12 11.41
C GLY A 161 -11.35 36.55 12.78
N GLN A 162 -12.66 36.10 13.00
CA GLN A 162 -13.12 35.56 14.30
C GLN A 162 -12.71 34.09 14.45
N MET A 163 -12.85 33.30 13.34
CA MET A 163 -12.28 31.93 13.29
C MET A 163 -10.75 31.97 13.36
N ASP A 164 -10.09 33.00 12.72
CA ASP A 164 -8.63 33.28 12.76
C ASP A 164 -8.21 33.75 14.16
N LYS A 165 -9.11 34.56 14.87
CA LYS A 165 -8.85 35.07 16.24
C LYS A 165 -9.04 33.93 17.26
N GLU A 166 -10.10 33.05 17.05
CA GLU A 166 -10.36 31.86 17.89
C GLU A 166 -9.31 30.77 17.65
N LEU A 167 -8.80 30.72 16.37
CA LEU A 167 -7.74 29.80 15.91
C LEU A 167 -6.36 30.33 16.34
N VAL A 168 -6.09 31.71 16.27
CA VAL A 168 -4.87 32.37 16.75
C VAL A 168 -4.88 32.34 18.29
N ASP A 169 -6.00 32.51 18.93
CA ASP A 169 -6.19 32.39 20.39
C ASP A 169 -6.01 30.94 20.87
N ALA A 170 -6.48 29.85 20.09
CA ALA A 170 -6.26 28.40 20.34
C ALA A 170 -4.80 28.02 20.08
N VAL A 171 -4.10 28.69 19.06
CA VAL A 171 -2.67 28.54 18.73
C VAL A 171 -1.84 29.35 19.75
N GLN A 172 -2.31 30.58 20.22
CA GLN A 172 -1.63 31.42 21.22
C GLN A 172 -1.80 30.79 22.62
N LYS A 173 -2.94 30.15 22.97
CA LYS A 173 -3.13 29.35 24.19
C LYS A 173 -2.32 28.06 24.16
N SER A 174 -1.85 27.66 23.00
CA SER A 174 -0.86 26.59 22.70
C SER A 174 0.55 27.16 22.59
N ALA A 175 0.73 28.60 22.53
CA ALA A 175 1.88 29.50 22.46
C ALA A 175 2.75 29.32 23.71
N PHE A 176 2.53 28.49 24.71
CA PHE A 176 3.56 27.84 25.53
C PHE A 176 4.46 26.93 24.68
N PHE A 177 4.21 26.60 23.40
CA PHE A 177 4.89 25.65 22.50
C PHE A 177 5.74 26.42 21.47
N ILE A 178 5.49 27.68 21.14
CA ILE A 178 6.38 28.44 20.23
C ILE A 178 7.36 29.27 21.08
N ASP A 179 6.97 29.56 22.43
CA ASP A 179 7.90 30.20 23.37
C ASP A 179 8.88 29.17 23.97
N LEU A 180 8.55 27.84 23.98
CA LEU A 180 9.45 26.74 24.39
C LEU A 180 10.33 26.28 23.22
N VAL A 181 9.81 26.44 21.90
CA VAL A 181 10.60 26.04 20.71
C VAL A 181 11.43 27.24 20.23
N THR A 182 11.07 28.52 20.66
CA THR A 182 11.79 29.72 20.14
C THR A 182 12.64 30.31 21.26
N ASP A 183 12.47 30.16 22.63
CA ASP A 183 13.23 30.81 23.71
C ASP A 183 14.27 29.84 24.30
N LYS A 184 14.14 28.46 24.11
CA LYS A 184 15.18 27.52 24.58
C LYS A 184 16.13 27.15 23.44
N PHE A 185 15.74 27.59 22.14
CA PHE A 185 16.65 27.24 21.02
C PHE A 185 17.46 28.46 20.60
N GLN A 186 16.99 29.73 21.12
CA GLN A 186 17.73 30.98 20.82
C GLN A 186 18.76 31.27 21.91
N ASN A 187 18.64 30.57 23.14
CA ASN A 187 19.60 30.89 24.22
C ASN A 187 20.50 29.68 24.49
N SER A 188 20.58 28.70 23.55
CA SER A 188 21.46 27.57 23.90
C SER A 188 22.54 27.42 22.82
N ALA A 189 22.79 28.50 22.02
CA ALA A 189 24.07 28.46 21.26
C ALA A 189 25.26 28.57 22.22
N ASP A 190 24.95 28.57 23.62
CA ASP A 190 26.07 28.52 24.59
C ASP A 190 25.95 27.31 25.51
N SER A 191 24.99 26.27 25.23
CA SER A 191 24.93 25.11 26.15
C SER A 191 25.05 23.81 25.35
N ILE A 192 25.70 23.82 24.17
CA ILE A 192 25.97 22.55 23.44
C ILE A 192 27.39 22.08 23.80
N ASP A 193 27.97 22.66 24.97
CA ASP A 193 29.19 22.03 25.52
C ASP A 193 28.90 21.48 26.93
N LEU A 194 27.54 21.28 27.36
CA LEU A 194 27.34 20.71 28.72
C LEU A 194 26.34 19.55 28.65
N ILE A 195 26.12 18.80 27.49
CA ILE A 195 25.34 17.55 27.61
C ILE A 195 26.07 16.45 26.84
N THR A 196 27.44 16.54 26.76
CA THR A 196 28.23 15.35 26.38
C THR A 196 28.67 14.59 27.65
N ASP A 197 27.73 14.49 28.65
CA ASP A 197 28.18 13.48 29.63
C ASP A 197 27.02 13.10 30.54
N GLN A 198 25.96 12.45 30.03
CA GLN A 198 25.27 11.63 31.05
C GLN A 198 24.29 10.67 30.35
N SER A 199 24.66 9.42 30.04
CA SER A 199 24.20 8.08 30.46
C SER A 199 22.68 7.98 30.45
N GLN A 200 22.11 7.24 29.35
CA GLN A 200 21.25 6.05 29.54
C GLN A 200 19.77 6.47 29.49
N ASN A 201 19.22 6.79 28.29
CA ASN A 201 17.78 6.61 28.01
C ASN A 201 17.43 7.37 26.72
N SER A 202 17.80 6.94 25.56
CA SER A 202 17.37 7.58 24.29
C SER A 202 15.94 7.17 23.93
N VAL A 203 14.89 7.28 24.74
CA VAL A 203 13.56 7.61 24.17
C VAL A 203 13.71 8.64 23.03
N ASP A 204 13.90 8.14 21.74
CA ASP A 204 13.54 8.71 20.44
C ASP A 204 12.94 10.12 20.59
N PHE A 205 13.60 11.12 21.17
CA PHE A 205 13.26 12.56 21.33
C PHE A 205 12.77 13.16 20.01
N SER A 206 12.78 12.45 18.74
CA SER A 206 12.28 12.89 17.41
C SER A 206 10.90 12.30 17.13
N ASP A 207 10.54 11.14 17.80
CA ASP A 207 9.23 10.47 17.67
C ASP A 207 8.23 11.03 18.68
N THR A 208 8.77 11.59 19.82
CA THR A 208 7.95 12.18 20.90
C THR A 208 7.57 13.62 20.54
N ILE A 209 8.38 14.33 19.74
CA ILE A 209 8.09 15.71 19.29
C ILE A 209 7.18 15.67 18.06
N THR A 210 7.27 14.59 17.14
CA THR A 210 6.39 14.35 15.98
C THR A 210 5.02 13.84 16.45
N ASP A 211 5.01 13.05 17.55
CA ASP A 211 3.74 12.52 18.11
C ASP A 211 3.01 13.62 18.90
N GLN A 212 3.79 14.50 19.44
CA GLN A 212 3.21 15.62 20.22
C GLN A 212 2.76 16.75 19.29
N ILE A 213 3.45 17.09 18.14
CA ILE A 213 3.07 18.02 17.05
C ILE A 213 1.82 17.50 16.33
N VAL A 214 1.74 16.17 16.20
CA VAL A 214 0.60 15.56 15.46
C VAL A 214 -0.63 15.50 16.38
N SER A 215 -0.41 15.30 17.71
CA SER A 215 -1.52 15.27 18.67
C SER A 215 -2.08 16.68 18.89
N TYR A 216 -1.28 17.76 18.84
CA TYR A 216 -1.74 19.15 19.00
C TYR A 216 -2.36 19.67 17.69
N ALA A 217 -1.80 19.27 16.52
CA ALA A 217 -2.43 19.51 15.21
C ALA A 217 -3.82 18.84 15.14
N PHE A 218 -3.94 17.69 15.85
CA PHE A 218 -5.24 17.00 15.89
C PHE A 218 -6.27 17.82 16.69
N ASP A 219 -5.86 18.40 17.81
CA ASP A 219 -6.81 19.19 18.63
C ASP A 219 -7.23 20.46 17.89
N TYR A 220 -6.26 21.01 17.15
CA TYR A 220 -6.55 22.18 16.31
C TYR A 220 -7.56 21.85 15.21
N VAL A 221 -7.24 20.76 14.52
CA VAL A 221 -8.08 20.38 13.35
C VAL A 221 -9.48 19.98 13.85
N SER A 222 -9.53 19.43 15.03
CA SER A 222 -10.84 19.01 15.58
C SER A 222 -11.68 20.23 15.98
N ALA A 223 -11.03 21.24 16.61
CA ALA A 223 -11.76 22.46 17.01
C ALA A 223 -12.22 23.26 15.78
N PHE A 224 -11.28 23.31 14.81
CA PHE A 224 -11.62 24.02 13.56
C PHE A 224 -12.80 23.36 12.84
N THR A 225 -12.80 22.03 12.70
CA THR A 225 -13.85 21.32 11.93
C THR A 225 -15.18 21.37 12.69
N LYS A 226 -15.14 21.29 14.03
CA LYS A 226 -16.38 21.33 14.82
C LYS A 226 -17.03 22.73 14.74
N SER A 227 -16.20 23.77 14.85
CA SER A 227 -16.75 25.15 14.73
C SER A 227 -17.38 25.38 13.36
N TYR A 228 -16.80 24.83 12.39
CA TYR A 228 -17.36 25.01 11.03
C TYR A 228 -18.64 24.21 10.84
N ILE A 229 -18.67 22.94 11.27
CA ILE A 229 -19.83 22.06 11.04
C ILE A 229 -21.05 22.60 11.81
N THR A 230 -20.82 23.21 12.92
CA THR A 230 -21.96 23.66 13.74
C THR A 230 -22.61 24.89 13.10
N ARG A 231 -21.90 25.61 12.26
CA ARG A 231 -22.45 26.87 11.73
C ARG A 231 -23.09 26.65 10.36
N ASP A 232 -22.86 25.51 9.69
CA ASP A 232 -23.37 25.21 8.33
C ASP A 232 -24.20 23.93 8.37
N GLU A 233 -24.98 23.65 9.43
CA GLU A 233 -25.66 22.36 9.72
C GLU A 233 -26.71 22.06 8.64
N GLU A 234 -27.22 23.12 7.98
CA GLU A 234 -28.41 22.86 7.13
C GLU A 234 -28.00 22.52 5.69
N TYR A 235 -26.80 23.00 5.22
CA TYR A 235 -26.53 22.87 3.77
C TYR A 235 -25.24 22.10 3.54
N ARG A 236 -24.66 21.58 4.59
CA ARG A 236 -23.27 21.05 4.50
C ARG A 236 -23.25 19.73 3.72
N GLU A 237 -24.31 18.97 3.56
CA GLU A 237 -24.26 17.65 2.88
C GLU A 237 -24.53 17.81 1.38
N PHE A 238 -24.87 19.09 1.00
CA PHE A 238 -25.23 19.24 -0.43
C PHE A 238 -24.08 19.89 -1.21
N ARG A 239 -22.89 19.84 -0.57
CA ARG A 239 -21.69 20.42 -1.22
C ARG A 239 -20.73 19.30 -1.63
N GLY A 240 -21.04 18.70 -2.81
CA GLY A 240 -20.21 17.59 -3.33
C GLY A 240 -20.10 17.65 -4.86
N THR A 241 -19.06 17.04 -5.30
CA THR A 241 -18.73 17.06 -6.75
C THR A 241 -19.86 16.44 -7.58
N ALA A 242 -20.54 15.45 -7.09
CA ALA A 242 -21.65 14.83 -7.86
C ALA A 242 -22.82 15.80 -8.02
N PHE A 243 -23.07 16.60 -6.99
CA PHE A 243 -24.15 17.60 -7.11
C PHE A 243 -23.80 18.68 -8.14
N VAL A 244 -22.55 19.05 -8.09
CA VAL A 244 -22.15 20.09 -9.06
C VAL A 244 -22.26 19.55 -10.48
N ALA A 245 -21.93 18.23 -10.68
CA ALA A 245 -22.10 17.64 -12.04
C ALA A 245 -23.56 17.70 -12.48
N ARG A 246 -24.50 17.56 -11.56
CA ARG A 246 -25.93 17.67 -11.95
C ARG A 246 -26.31 19.12 -12.20
N ASP A 247 -25.67 20.03 -11.42
CA ASP A 247 -25.92 21.46 -11.71
C ASP A 247 -25.48 21.81 -13.13
N ILE A 248 -24.35 21.20 -13.53
CA ILE A 248 -23.87 21.52 -14.89
C ILE A 248 -24.87 20.98 -15.93
N ALA A 249 -25.38 19.80 -15.68
CA ALA A 249 -26.39 19.26 -16.62
C ALA A 249 -27.61 20.16 -16.68
N LYS A 250 -27.97 20.76 -15.51
CA LYS A 250 -29.13 21.68 -15.52
C LYS A 250 -28.79 23.00 -16.25
N ILE A 251 -27.58 23.42 -16.02
CA ILE A 251 -27.18 24.64 -16.75
C ILE A 251 -27.25 24.38 -18.26
N ALA A 252 -26.77 23.21 -18.67
CA ALA A 252 -26.78 22.89 -20.12
C ALA A 252 -28.22 22.87 -20.66
N THR A 253 -29.13 22.35 -19.89
CA THR A 253 -30.55 22.30 -20.33
C THR A 253 -31.15 23.71 -20.33
N ALA A 254 -30.74 24.55 -19.42
CA ALA A 254 -31.35 25.89 -19.29
C ALA A 254 -30.82 26.83 -20.37
N LEU A 255 -29.72 26.46 -20.99
CA LEU A 255 -29.17 27.32 -22.06
C LEU A 255 -29.99 27.18 -23.34
N GLY A 256 -30.85 26.11 -23.42
CA GLY A 256 -31.81 25.95 -24.54
C GLY A 256 -31.08 25.61 -25.85
N GLU A 257 -29.84 24.95 -25.84
CA GLU A 257 -29.04 24.70 -27.06
C GLU A 257 -28.91 23.19 -27.27
N GLY A 258 -29.94 22.28 -27.04
CA GLY A 258 -29.78 20.84 -27.37
C GLY A 258 -29.08 20.09 -26.23
N ASP A 259 -29.77 19.54 -25.29
CA ASP A 259 -29.41 18.87 -24.02
C ASP A 259 -27.98 18.29 -24.08
N HIS A 260 -27.08 18.78 -25.06
CA HIS A 260 -25.71 18.27 -25.09
C HIS A 260 -24.81 19.17 -24.23
N ILE A 261 -23.58 18.57 -23.90
CA ILE A 261 -22.72 19.31 -22.94
C ILE A 261 -21.33 19.45 -23.58
N ASN A 262 -20.97 20.81 -23.79
CA ASN A 262 -19.55 21.14 -24.08
C ASN A 262 -18.85 21.61 -22.80
N TYR A 263 -17.74 20.87 -22.50
CA TYR A 263 -17.21 21.11 -21.15
C TYR A 263 -15.68 21.21 -21.23
N TRP A 264 -15.17 22.24 -20.44
CA TRP A 264 -13.71 22.37 -20.26
C TRP A 264 -13.40 22.40 -18.75
N GLY A 265 -12.75 21.28 -18.35
CA GLY A 265 -12.37 21.21 -16.92
C GLY A 265 -10.86 21.35 -16.73
N ILE A 266 -10.53 22.23 -15.71
CA ILE A 266 -9.09 22.45 -15.44
C ILE A 266 -8.81 22.03 -14.00
N SER A 267 -7.67 21.20 -13.84
CA SER A 267 -7.28 20.75 -12.49
C SER A 267 -8.44 20.00 -11.81
N TYR A 268 -8.98 20.48 -10.55
CA TYR A 268 -10.13 19.81 -9.92
C TYR A 268 -11.30 19.67 -10.89
N GLY A 269 -11.48 20.67 -11.79
CA GLY A 269 -12.56 20.58 -12.82
C GLY A 269 -12.47 19.29 -13.63
N THR A 270 -11.27 18.69 -13.70
CA THR A 270 -11.16 17.41 -14.45
C THR A 270 -11.76 16.25 -13.66
N VAL A 271 -11.67 16.37 -12.28
CA VAL A 271 -12.40 15.35 -11.49
C VAL A 271 -13.91 15.50 -11.74
N LEU A 272 -14.39 16.74 -11.74
CA LEU A 272 -15.82 17.00 -12.06
C LEU A 272 -16.16 16.52 -13.47
N GLY A 273 -15.24 16.70 -14.41
CA GLY A 273 -15.48 16.24 -15.80
C GLY A 273 -15.63 14.71 -15.87
N GLN A 274 -14.71 14.06 -15.11
CA GLN A 274 -14.83 12.58 -15.10
C GLN A 274 -16.18 12.16 -14.54
N VAL A 275 -16.60 12.80 -13.48
CA VAL A 275 -17.89 12.43 -12.84
C VAL A 275 -19.06 12.82 -13.76
N LEU A 276 -18.93 13.95 -14.37
CA LEU A 276 -19.97 14.41 -15.31
C LEU A 276 -20.11 13.44 -16.49
N ALA A 277 -18.97 13.00 -17.03
CA ALA A 277 -19.01 12.08 -18.20
C ALA A 277 -19.57 10.71 -17.79
N ASP A 278 -19.30 10.39 -16.59
CA ASP A 278 -19.82 9.09 -16.10
C ASP A 278 -21.33 9.16 -15.90
N MET A 279 -21.79 10.31 -15.40
CA MET A 279 -23.23 10.40 -15.04
C MET A 279 -24.07 10.70 -16.28
N PHE A 280 -23.45 11.40 -17.23
CA PHE A 280 -24.23 11.79 -18.44
C PHE A 280 -23.40 11.53 -19.69
N PRO A 281 -23.08 10.26 -19.94
CA PRO A 281 -22.15 9.94 -21.05
C PRO A 281 -22.76 10.25 -22.41
N ASP A 282 -24.13 10.27 -22.53
CA ASP A 282 -24.77 10.43 -23.86
C ASP A 282 -24.96 11.92 -24.17
N ARG A 283 -24.66 12.74 -23.17
CA ARG A 283 -24.89 14.18 -23.43
C ARG A 283 -23.57 14.90 -23.73
N ILE A 284 -22.42 14.11 -23.71
CA ILE A 284 -21.12 14.78 -23.89
C ILE A 284 -20.86 14.97 -25.39
N GLU A 285 -20.81 16.36 -25.74
CA GLU A 285 -20.54 16.66 -27.17
C GLU A 285 -19.04 16.92 -27.36
N HIS A 286 -18.44 17.87 -26.75
CA HIS A 286 -16.98 18.08 -26.70
C HIS A 286 -16.54 18.31 -25.25
N MET A 287 -15.51 17.50 -24.90
CA MET A 287 -15.04 17.63 -23.50
C MET A 287 -13.52 17.66 -23.48
N LEU A 288 -13.07 18.81 -22.83
CA LEU A 288 -11.62 18.97 -22.68
C LEU A 288 -11.25 18.92 -21.19
N LEU A 289 -10.37 17.94 -20.92
CA LEU A 289 -9.83 17.90 -19.55
C LEU A 289 -8.35 18.27 -19.55
N GLU A 290 -8.06 19.42 -18.77
CA GLU A 290 -6.70 19.98 -18.79
C GLU A 290 -6.13 20.01 -17.37
N GLY A 291 -4.75 19.54 -17.33
CA GLY A 291 -4.22 19.39 -15.96
C GLY A 291 -4.99 18.38 -15.13
N ASN A 292 -4.80 17.13 -15.42
CA ASN A 292 -5.76 16.05 -15.09
C ASN A 292 -5.40 15.45 -13.72
N LEU A 293 -6.50 15.56 -12.82
CA LEU A 293 -6.45 14.88 -11.52
C LEU A 293 -7.29 13.59 -11.54
N LEU A 294 -6.63 12.60 -11.01
CA LEU A 294 -7.35 11.31 -10.98
C LEU A 294 -8.40 11.31 -9.86
N ALA A 295 -9.69 10.96 -10.23
CA ALA A 295 -10.82 11.06 -9.26
C ALA A 295 -10.60 10.11 -8.08
N ASP A 296 -9.91 8.93 -8.24
CA ASP A 296 -9.64 7.99 -7.12
C ASP A 296 -8.73 8.63 -6.06
N ASP A 297 -7.69 9.19 -6.77
CA ASP A 297 -6.72 9.81 -5.83
C ASP A 297 -7.36 11.00 -5.09
N TYR A 298 -8.19 11.81 -5.73
CA TYR A 298 -8.88 12.97 -5.13
C TYR A 298 -9.79 12.53 -3.98
N VAL A 299 -10.50 11.38 -4.13
CA VAL A 299 -11.51 11.01 -3.11
C VAL A 299 -10.81 10.21 -2.00
N LYS A 300 -9.80 9.41 -2.35
CA LYS A 300 -9.28 8.46 -1.33
C LYS A 300 -8.03 9.04 -0.67
N ASN A 301 -7.29 9.88 -1.44
CA ASN A 301 -5.99 10.28 -0.86
C ASN A 301 -5.88 11.81 -0.86
N LEU A 302 -6.98 12.49 -1.04
CA LEU A 302 -7.07 13.96 -1.01
C LEU A 302 -6.16 14.60 -2.06
N GLY A 303 -5.82 13.79 -3.14
CA GLY A 303 -5.10 14.38 -4.29
C GLY A 303 -3.61 14.53 -3.98
N LEU A 304 -3.12 13.83 -2.97
CA LEU A 304 -1.72 14.03 -2.52
C LEU A 304 -0.75 13.36 -3.47
N ASN A 305 -1.23 12.42 -4.26
CA ASN A 305 -0.31 11.79 -5.25
C ASN A 305 0.10 12.77 -6.34
N GLY A 306 -0.70 13.83 -6.51
CA GLY A 306 -0.45 14.82 -7.56
C GLY A 306 0.84 15.62 -7.32
N ILE A 307 1.40 15.53 -6.04
CA ILE A 307 2.53 16.44 -5.71
C ILE A 307 3.84 15.65 -5.81
N ARG A 308 3.73 14.42 -6.26
CA ARG A 308 4.94 13.57 -6.38
C ARG A 308 5.90 14.15 -7.43
N GLU A 309 5.30 14.89 -8.39
CA GLU A 309 6.22 15.33 -9.48
C GLU A 309 6.60 16.80 -9.29
N ALA A 310 6.24 17.34 -8.18
CA ALA A 310 6.57 18.76 -7.94
C ALA A 310 8.08 18.96 -7.88
N GLU A 311 8.79 17.98 -7.41
CA GLU A 311 10.27 18.09 -7.39
C GLU A 311 10.86 18.12 -8.80
N GLU A 312 10.23 17.26 -9.63
CA GLU A 312 10.70 17.28 -11.03
C GLU A 312 10.45 18.64 -11.68
N ALA A 313 9.31 19.22 -11.41
CA ALA A 313 9.04 20.57 -11.98
C ALA A 313 10.04 21.60 -11.44
N LEU A 314 10.29 21.40 -10.13
CA LEU A 314 11.27 22.33 -9.54
C LEU A 314 12.67 22.10 -10.12
N ASN A 315 13.09 20.83 -10.24
CA ASN A 315 14.38 20.53 -10.89
C ASN A 315 14.44 21.04 -12.33
N HIS A 316 13.29 20.87 -12.99
CA HIS A 316 13.28 21.38 -14.38
C HIS A 316 13.44 22.90 -14.40
N PHE A 317 12.81 23.61 -13.45
CA PHE A 317 13.04 25.06 -13.34
C PHE A 317 14.55 25.35 -13.26
N TYR A 318 15.20 24.64 -12.32
CA TYR A 318 16.65 24.87 -12.15
C TYR A 318 17.42 24.60 -13.45
N ASP A 319 17.13 23.48 -14.14
CA ASP A 319 17.84 23.14 -15.40
C ASP A 319 17.63 24.22 -16.47
N GLU A 320 16.42 24.68 -16.58
CA GLU A 320 16.17 25.71 -17.63
C GLU A 320 16.83 27.04 -17.26
N CYS A 321 16.83 27.25 -15.92
CA CYS A 321 17.49 28.51 -15.49
C CYS A 321 18.99 28.43 -15.76
N MET A 322 19.65 27.31 -15.44
CA MET A 322 21.10 27.15 -15.71
C MET A 322 21.40 27.24 -17.20
N ALA A 323 20.43 26.64 -18.03
CA ALA A 323 20.65 26.70 -19.50
C ALA A 323 20.53 28.14 -20.01
N ALA A 324 19.89 28.90 -19.27
CA ALA A 324 19.69 30.30 -19.72
C ALA A 324 20.70 31.21 -19.03
N ALA A 325 21.90 30.54 -18.54
CA ALA A 325 22.92 31.32 -17.80
C ALA A 325 23.56 32.36 -18.72
N ASN A 326 23.64 33.71 -18.25
CA ASN A 326 24.29 34.82 -18.97
C ASN A 326 23.33 35.45 -19.97
N ASP A 327 22.04 34.99 -19.95
CA ASP A 327 21.03 35.58 -20.85
C ASP A 327 19.83 36.06 -20.02
N THR A 328 18.91 35.19 -19.69
CA THR A 328 17.58 35.67 -19.22
C THR A 328 17.36 35.22 -17.77
N CYS A 329 18.20 34.24 -17.12
CA CYS A 329 18.02 33.84 -15.72
C CYS A 329 19.15 34.46 -14.88
N HIS A 330 18.76 35.37 -13.91
CA HIS A 330 19.75 36.17 -13.16
C HIS A 330 20.42 35.32 -12.07
N SER A 331 19.70 34.45 -11.45
CA SER A 331 20.29 33.66 -10.35
C SER A 331 21.33 32.67 -10.86
N ALA A 332 21.21 32.23 -12.16
CA ALA A 332 22.16 31.24 -12.69
C ALA A 332 23.56 31.84 -12.84
N ASN A 333 23.64 33.23 -12.97
CA ASN A 333 24.97 33.86 -13.13
C ASN A 333 25.77 33.82 -11.83
N LYS A 334 25.11 33.48 -10.81
CA LYS A 334 25.82 33.42 -9.51
C LYS A 334 26.03 31.99 -9.05
N LEU A 335 25.56 31.11 -9.89
CA LEU A 335 25.69 29.68 -9.50
C LEU A 335 26.79 29.01 -10.33
N ARG A 336 27.61 28.08 -9.62
CA ARG A 336 28.64 27.31 -10.36
C ARG A 336 28.10 25.93 -10.74
N GLU A 337 27.99 25.62 -12.14
CA GLU A 337 27.39 24.38 -12.69
C GLU A 337 28.06 23.14 -12.09
N ASP A 338 29.35 23.11 -11.60
CA ASP A 338 30.09 21.90 -11.13
C ASP A 338 30.08 21.82 -9.59
N GLU A 339 29.58 22.95 -8.86
CA GLU A 339 29.71 22.94 -7.38
C GLU A 339 28.35 23.12 -6.72
N ASP A 340 27.29 23.69 -7.47
CA ASP A 340 26.03 24.07 -6.79
C ASP A 340 24.88 23.21 -7.31
N ASP A 341 24.74 21.98 -6.59
CA ASP A 341 23.49 21.26 -6.94
C ASP A 341 22.26 21.98 -6.36
N PHE A 342 21.12 21.84 -7.11
CA PHE A 342 19.90 22.63 -6.85
C PHE A 342 19.51 22.57 -5.37
N LEU A 343 19.63 21.45 -4.72
CA LEU A 343 19.25 21.33 -3.29
C LEU A 343 20.17 22.19 -2.41
N LYS A 344 21.37 22.31 -2.76
CA LYS A 344 22.32 23.15 -1.98
C LYS A 344 21.96 24.64 -2.11
N VAL A 345 21.55 24.96 -3.35
CA VAL A 345 21.14 26.37 -3.56
C VAL A 345 19.87 26.65 -2.73
N LEU A 346 18.95 25.70 -2.76
CA LEU A 346 17.70 25.91 -2.01
C LEU A 346 17.99 25.95 -0.50
N ASN A 347 18.94 25.12 -0.02
CA ASN A 347 19.27 25.15 1.42
C ASN A 347 19.90 26.49 1.81
N ARG A 348 20.65 27.11 0.92
CA ARG A 348 21.22 28.45 1.20
C ARG A 348 20.12 29.51 1.24
N VAL A 349 19.24 29.36 0.26
CA VAL A 349 18.12 30.33 0.27
C VAL A 349 17.32 30.17 1.57
N PHE A 350 17.20 28.98 1.98
CA PHE A 350 16.46 28.73 3.23
C PHE A 350 17.21 29.33 4.43
N MET A 351 18.43 29.12 4.40
CA MET A 351 19.23 29.65 5.53
C MET A 351 19.09 31.17 5.58
N VAL A 352 19.09 31.79 4.48
CA VAL A 352 19.01 33.27 4.45
C VAL A 352 17.60 33.71 4.88
N CYS A 353 16.59 32.95 4.43
CA CYS A 353 15.21 33.44 4.66
C CYS A 353 14.74 33.08 6.06
N THR A 354 15.30 32.13 6.71
CA THR A 354 14.73 31.70 8.00
C THR A 354 15.74 31.98 9.12
N GLY A 355 17.00 32.29 8.85
CA GLY A 355 17.96 32.71 9.88
C GLY A 355 18.44 31.54 10.74
N VAL A 356 17.98 30.24 10.67
CA VAL A 356 18.27 29.08 11.55
C VAL A 356 18.93 27.99 10.71
N GLY A 357 20.32 27.65 10.91
CA GLY A 357 20.98 26.42 10.38
C GLY A 357 20.00 25.26 10.22
N GLY A 358 19.69 24.90 8.78
CA GLY A 358 18.80 23.75 8.50
C GLY A 358 18.50 23.65 7.00
N SER A 359 17.89 22.42 6.53
CA SER A 359 17.71 21.89 5.15
C SER A 359 16.25 22.09 4.70
N PHE A 360 16.04 22.49 3.37
CA PHE A 360 14.76 22.58 2.63
C PHE A 360 13.81 21.43 3.03
N LYS A 361 14.37 20.44 3.70
CA LYS A 361 13.51 19.26 4.00
C LYS A 361 13.11 19.27 5.47
N SER A 362 13.36 20.31 6.18
CA SER A 362 13.02 20.36 7.62
C SER A 362 11.61 20.93 7.81
N PRO A 363 10.86 20.38 8.84
CA PRO A 363 9.52 20.89 9.16
C PRO A 363 9.51 22.42 9.33
N LYS A 364 10.64 22.98 9.62
CA LYS A 364 10.78 24.44 9.81
C LYS A 364 10.73 25.18 8.47
N SER A 365 10.76 24.38 7.31
CA SER A 365 10.79 25.00 5.96
C SER A 365 9.43 24.86 5.27
N LEU A 366 8.41 24.49 6.09
CA LEU A 366 7.13 24.10 5.47
C LEU A 366 6.46 25.32 4.83
N SER A 367 6.61 26.51 5.46
CA SER A 367 6.00 27.73 4.87
C SER A 367 6.70 28.12 3.56
N LEU A 368 7.96 28.08 3.57
CA LEU A 368 8.75 28.41 2.36
C LEU A 368 8.55 27.35 1.28
N THR A 369 8.48 26.06 1.66
CA THR A 369 8.25 24.97 0.68
C THR A 369 6.88 25.16 -0.01
N LYS A 370 5.92 25.58 0.71
CA LYS A 370 4.60 25.84 0.09
C LYS A 370 4.69 27.00 -0.91
N LYS A 371 5.42 28.03 -0.60
CA LYS A 371 5.55 29.18 -1.54
C LYS A 371 6.32 28.76 -2.80
N PHE A 372 7.27 27.86 -2.59
CA PHE A 372 7.97 27.36 -3.80
C PHE A 372 7.00 26.58 -4.69
N LEU A 373 6.22 25.74 -4.02
CA LEU A 373 5.25 24.98 -4.84
C LEU A 373 4.31 25.93 -5.59
N ASN A 374 3.80 26.99 -4.92
CA ASN A 374 2.88 27.95 -5.57
C ASN A 374 3.57 28.71 -6.71
N ALA A 375 4.84 28.95 -6.49
CA ALA A 375 5.57 29.70 -7.53
C ALA A 375 5.69 28.89 -8.82
N LEU A 376 5.60 27.62 -8.73
CA LEU A 376 5.80 26.78 -9.92
C LEU A 376 4.50 26.69 -10.75
N TYR A 377 3.43 27.36 -10.37
CA TYR A 377 2.10 27.24 -11.00
C TYR A 377 2.05 28.09 -12.28
N ASP A 378 2.96 29.19 -12.32
CA ASP A 378 2.91 30.02 -13.54
C ASP A 378 4.22 30.76 -13.72
N LEU A 379 4.27 31.51 -14.86
CA LEU A 379 5.57 32.12 -15.23
C LEU A 379 5.89 33.31 -14.31
N ASP A 380 4.86 33.99 -13.73
CA ASP A 380 5.14 35.02 -12.72
C ASP A 380 5.81 34.42 -11.48
N GLY A 381 5.34 33.33 -11.13
CA GLY A 381 6.00 32.60 -10.03
C GLY A 381 7.46 32.26 -10.35
N TYR A 382 7.70 31.82 -11.59
CA TYR A 382 9.10 31.54 -11.98
C TYR A 382 9.98 32.78 -11.82
N LEU A 383 9.40 33.94 -12.27
CA LEU A 383 10.14 35.20 -12.11
C LEU A 383 10.44 35.48 -10.64
N TRP A 384 9.39 35.30 -9.82
CA TRP A 384 9.58 35.52 -8.37
C TRP A 384 10.66 34.58 -7.80
N LEU A 385 10.57 33.29 -8.18
CA LEU A 385 11.55 32.32 -7.65
C LEU A 385 12.97 32.67 -8.08
N ASP A 386 13.05 33.09 -9.37
CA ASP A 386 14.40 33.50 -9.85
C ASP A 386 14.90 34.71 -9.06
N ASP A 387 14.07 35.74 -8.77
CA ASP A 387 14.50 36.95 -8.03
C ASP A 387 14.81 36.61 -6.57
N LEU A 388 13.96 35.73 -6.03
CA LEU A 388 14.22 35.33 -4.63
C LEU A 388 15.57 34.63 -4.49
N ILE A 389 15.85 33.69 -5.40
CA ILE A 389 17.12 32.94 -5.28
C ILE A 389 18.30 33.90 -5.53
N ASP A 390 18.06 34.80 -6.47
CA ASP A 390 19.13 35.77 -6.79
C ASP A 390 19.42 36.67 -5.58
N THR A 391 18.36 37.19 -4.94
CA THR A 391 18.51 38.13 -3.81
C THR A 391 19.05 37.41 -2.57
N ALA A 392 18.50 36.21 -2.38
CA ALA A 392 18.95 35.44 -1.19
C ALA A 392 20.43 35.05 -1.30
N LEU A 393 20.92 34.77 -2.54
CA LEU A 393 22.34 34.37 -2.70
C LEU A 393 23.27 35.56 -2.42
N GLU A 394 22.69 36.79 -2.26
CA GLU A 394 23.47 37.98 -1.89
C GLU A 394 23.39 38.24 -0.38
N GLY A 395 22.70 37.30 0.19
CA GLY A 395 22.57 37.43 1.67
C GLY A 395 21.46 38.40 2.07
N ASN A 396 20.64 38.91 1.05
CA ASN A 396 19.54 39.85 1.34
C ASN A 396 18.23 39.09 1.62
N ARG A 397 17.53 39.50 2.74
CA ARG A 397 16.32 38.73 3.14
C ARG A 397 15.05 39.51 2.77
N SER A 398 15.16 40.51 1.99
CA SER A 398 14.03 41.42 1.70
C SER A 398 12.88 40.69 0.99
N MET A 399 13.24 39.51 0.33
CA MET A 399 12.18 38.84 -0.46
C MET A 399 11.75 37.54 0.23
N CYS A 400 12.38 37.29 1.50
CA CYS A 400 12.05 36.05 2.22
C CYS A 400 10.65 36.16 2.84
N PRO A 401 9.85 35.13 2.60
CA PRO A 401 8.48 35.12 3.15
C PRO A 401 8.49 34.99 4.67
N GLY A 402 7.56 35.69 5.52
CA GLY A 402 7.47 35.59 7.00
C GLY A 402 7.51 34.13 7.48
N VAL A 403 8.20 33.67 8.79
CA VAL A 403 8.63 32.41 9.44
C VAL A 403 7.40 31.70 10.02
N ILE A 404 6.16 32.30 10.03
CA ILE A 404 4.99 31.54 10.52
C ILE A 404 4.17 31.06 9.31
N PRO A 405 4.14 29.55 9.21
CA PRO A 405 3.20 29.05 8.17
C PRO A 405 1.87 29.81 8.21
N ASP A 406 1.75 30.81 7.63
CA ASP A 406 0.42 31.44 7.51
C ASP A 406 -0.67 30.40 7.21
N LEU A 407 -1.01 29.53 8.19
CA LEU A 407 -2.08 28.53 7.99
C LEU A 407 -3.30 29.16 7.34
N THR A 408 -3.12 30.47 6.94
CA THR A 408 -4.25 31.13 6.23
C THR A 408 -3.70 32.12 5.20
N ASP A 409 -2.65 31.83 4.43
CA ASP A 409 -2.51 32.84 3.34
C ASP A 409 -3.84 33.07 2.62
N LEU A 410 -4.90 33.54 3.36
CA LEU A 410 -6.25 33.99 2.96
C LEU A 410 -6.15 34.90 1.72
N THR A 411 -5.90 34.22 0.54
CA THR A 411 -6.26 35.07 -0.63
C THR A 411 -7.79 35.13 -0.79
N THR A 412 -8.39 35.75 0.16
CA THR A 412 -9.84 36.01 0.05
C THR A 412 -10.11 37.22 -0.85
N THR A 413 -10.76 36.87 -1.87
CA THR A 413 -11.21 38.03 -2.68
C THR A 413 -12.56 38.54 -2.16
N SER A 414 -12.67 39.80 -2.44
CA SER A 414 -13.92 40.42 -1.97
C SER A 414 -15.16 39.66 -2.45
N TRP A 415 -15.01 38.92 -3.59
CA TRP A 415 -16.18 38.17 -4.11
C TRP A 415 -16.26 36.78 -3.49
N ASN A 416 -15.22 36.19 -3.12
CA ASN A 416 -15.17 34.84 -2.52
C ASN A 416 -14.26 34.87 -1.29
N PRO A 417 -14.71 35.49 -0.25
CA PRO A 417 -13.89 35.75 0.93
C PRO A 417 -13.62 34.46 1.74
N GLN A 418 -14.37 33.31 1.34
CA GLN A 418 -14.20 32.05 2.10
C GLN A 418 -13.59 30.98 1.19
N THR A 419 -12.88 31.32 0.26
CA THR A 419 -12.38 30.39 -0.78
C THR A 419 -11.66 29.21 -0.13
N ASP A 420 -10.88 29.38 0.89
CA ASP A 420 -10.15 28.25 1.51
C ASP A 420 -11.11 27.32 2.27
N LEU A 421 -12.07 27.99 2.83
CA LEU A 421 -13.07 27.13 3.53
C LEU A 421 -13.93 26.37 2.53
N ALA A 422 -14.28 27.06 1.55
CA ALA A 422 -15.03 26.36 0.47
C ALA A 422 -14.22 25.21 -0.12
N TYR A 423 -13.02 25.48 -0.23
CA TYR A 423 -12.13 24.42 -0.73
C TYR A 423 -12.18 23.19 0.17
N LEU A 424 -12.05 23.33 1.45
CA LEU A 424 -12.02 22.17 2.39
C LEU A 424 -13.42 21.55 2.52
N ALA A 425 -14.43 22.39 2.47
CA ALA A 425 -15.81 21.85 2.60
C ALA A 425 -16.15 20.92 1.44
N ILE A 426 -15.78 21.36 0.29
CA ILE A 426 -16.12 20.52 -0.89
C ILE A 426 -15.19 19.30 -0.91
N MET A 427 -13.93 19.50 -0.76
CA MET A 427 -12.99 18.35 -0.85
C MET A 427 -13.28 17.34 0.26
N CYS A 428 -13.42 17.87 1.46
CA CYS A 428 -13.60 16.94 2.59
C CYS A 428 -14.96 16.22 2.50
N SER A 429 -15.92 16.94 1.94
CA SER A 429 -17.22 16.26 1.79
C SER A 429 -17.14 15.11 0.77
N ASP A 430 -16.23 15.21 -0.16
CA ASP A 430 -16.06 14.16 -1.17
C ASP A 430 -15.13 13.04 -0.66
N ALA A 431 -14.31 13.34 0.41
CA ALA A 431 -13.21 12.44 0.83
C ALA A 431 -13.79 11.23 1.59
N THR A 432 -13.05 10.10 1.57
CA THR A 432 -13.49 8.89 2.30
C THR A 432 -12.65 8.74 3.58
N VAL A 433 -11.67 9.66 3.67
CA VAL A 433 -10.75 9.49 4.81
C VAL A 433 -11.32 10.25 6.01
N HIS A 434 -11.41 9.44 7.22
CA HIS A 434 -11.92 10.09 8.45
C HIS A 434 -11.22 9.46 9.67
N ALA A 435 -10.64 10.44 10.45
CA ALA A 435 -10.01 9.94 11.68
C ALA A 435 -10.87 10.29 12.90
N LYS A 436 -11.30 9.21 13.66
CA LYS A 436 -12.20 9.44 14.81
C LYS A 436 -11.38 9.64 16.10
N THR A 437 -10.13 9.15 16.08
CA THR A 437 -9.29 9.30 17.29
C THR A 437 -7.93 9.89 16.89
N SER A 438 -7.27 10.55 17.87
CA SER A 438 -5.90 11.10 17.64
C SER A 438 -4.94 10.01 17.15
N GLU A 439 -5.18 8.74 17.51
CA GLU A 439 -4.33 7.62 17.04
C GLU A 439 -4.62 7.30 15.56
N ASP A 440 -5.92 7.35 15.12
CA ASP A 440 -6.32 7.16 13.69
C ASP A 440 -5.71 8.28 12.82
N PHE A 441 -5.71 9.50 13.42
CA PHE A 441 -5.12 10.67 12.73
C PHE A 441 -3.61 10.50 12.59
N ILE A 442 -2.98 9.90 13.61
CA ILE A 442 -1.52 9.65 13.54
C ILE A 442 -1.24 8.49 12.57
N ASP A 443 -2.09 7.50 12.59
CA ASP A 443 -1.95 6.38 11.64
C ASP A 443 -2.11 6.85 10.20
N TYR A 444 -3.14 7.73 9.98
CA TYR A 444 -3.34 8.28 8.61
C TYR A 444 -2.13 9.14 8.20
N PHE A 445 -1.64 9.91 9.17
CA PHE A 445 -0.47 10.78 8.89
C PHE A 445 0.81 9.96 8.82
N SER A 446 0.87 8.91 9.67
CA SER A 446 2.07 8.06 9.68
C SER A 446 2.11 7.12 8.47
N LEU A 447 0.88 6.70 7.89
CA LEU A 447 0.79 5.85 6.67
C LEU A 447 1.13 6.68 5.42
N ASN A 448 0.77 8.05 5.52
CA ASN A 448 0.99 8.91 4.34
C ASN A 448 2.31 9.69 4.46
N GLU A 449 2.98 9.76 5.77
CA GLU A 449 4.23 10.46 6.11
C GLU A 449 5.42 9.50 5.94
N ARG A 450 5.27 8.11 5.87
CA ARG A 450 6.50 7.30 6.07
C ARG A 450 7.01 6.79 4.71
N ASP A 451 6.28 7.09 3.57
CA ASP A 451 6.78 6.60 2.26
C ASP A 451 7.03 7.79 1.33
N GLN A 452 6.62 9.18 1.71
CA GLN A 452 6.69 10.21 0.63
C GLN A 452 7.01 11.57 1.25
N ALA A 453 6.78 11.84 2.63
CA ALA A 453 6.90 13.15 3.31
C ALA A 453 8.34 13.38 3.79
N LEU A 454 9.26 12.22 3.92
CA LEU A 454 10.64 12.50 4.35
C LEU A 454 11.56 12.73 3.14
N ASP A 455 11.04 12.51 1.84
CA ASP A 455 11.91 12.70 0.65
C ASP A 455 11.34 13.80 -0.24
N ASN A 456 9.97 14.34 0.03
CA ASN A 456 9.38 15.38 -0.84
C ASN A 456 8.76 16.48 0.04
N PRO A 457 9.48 17.55 0.30
CA PRO A 457 9.07 18.65 1.20
C PRO A 457 7.72 19.26 0.78
N PHE A 458 7.27 19.03 -0.44
CA PHE A 458 5.96 19.57 -0.88
C PHE A 458 4.82 18.67 -0.39
N TYR A 459 5.09 17.48 -0.10
CA TYR A 459 4.06 16.51 0.35
C TYR A 459 3.63 16.83 1.79
N LEU A 460 4.61 17.04 2.66
CA LEU A 460 4.27 17.30 4.07
C LEU A 460 3.50 18.62 4.20
N SER A 461 3.97 19.63 3.47
CA SER A 461 3.24 20.92 3.54
C SER A 461 1.81 20.78 3.02
N THR A 462 1.57 20.02 2.01
CA THR A 462 0.22 19.87 1.43
C THR A 462 -0.63 18.95 2.31
N LEU A 463 -0.07 17.96 2.88
CA LEU A 463 -0.81 17.05 3.79
C LEU A 463 -1.35 17.83 4.98
N LEU A 464 -0.53 18.70 5.50
CA LEU A 464 -1.02 19.47 6.66
C LEU A 464 -2.17 20.41 6.27
N ASP A 465 -2.17 20.92 5.04
CA ASP A 465 -3.26 21.80 4.57
C ASP A 465 -4.56 21.01 4.38
N ARG A 466 -4.43 19.70 4.17
CA ARG A 466 -5.66 18.94 3.83
C ARG A 466 -6.07 18.07 5.01
N SER A 467 -5.42 18.16 6.15
CA SER A 467 -5.62 17.24 7.30
C SER A 467 -6.95 17.50 7.99
N PRO A 468 -7.50 18.77 7.74
CA PRO A 468 -8.82 18.96 8.35
C PRO A 468 -9.86 17.97 7.80
N CYS A 469 -9.68 17.40 6.64
CA CYS A 469 -10.65 16.45 6.06
C CYS A 469 -10.75 15.17 6.90
N SER A 470 -9.67 14.89 7.64
CA SER A 470 -9.71 13.66 8.46
C SER A 470 -10.72 13.79 9.61
N ARG A 471 -11.06 15.03 9.99
CA ARG A 471 -12.02 15.20 11.10
C ARG A 471 -13.35 15.72 10.58
N TRP A 472 -13.44 15.70 9.26
CA TRP A 472 -14.72 16.18 8.67
C TRP A 472 -15.80 15.11 8.82
N ASP A 473 -16.66 15.18 9.74
CA ASP A 473 -17.56 14.07 10.11
C ASP A 473 -18.83 14.08 9.24
N ILE A 474 -18.83 14.77 8.11
CA ILE A 474 -20.05 14.77 7.28
C ILE A 474 -19.65 14.44 5.84
N HIS A 475 -20.51 13.50 5.20
CA HIS A 475 -20.30 13.22 3.77
C HIS A 475 -21.40 13.92 2.94
N ALA A 476 -20.86 14.15 1.63
CA ALA A 476 -21.90 14.71 0.73
C ALA A 476 -23.09 13.73 0.60
N ALA A 477 -24.27 14.26 0.58
CA ALA A 477 -25.48 13.42 0.42
C ALA A 477 -25.38 12.51 -0.81
N GLU A 478 -24.87 12.92 -1.86
CA GLU A 478 -24.59 12.05 -3.03
C GLU A 478 -23.07 11.95 -3.23
N ARG A 479 -22.60 10.71 -3.32
CA ARG A 479 -21.14 10.51 -3.38
C ARG A 479 -20.72 10.17 -4.81
N ILE A 480 -19.37 10.44 -5.02
CA ILE A 480 -18.81 10.05 -6.34
C ILE A 480 -18.73 8.52 -6.42
N ASN A 481 -19.28 7.97 -7.46
CA ASN A 481 -19.22 6.50 -7.64
C ASN A 481 -17.97 6.10 -8.44
N LEU A 482 -16.94 5.56 -7.65
CA LEU A 482 -15.65 5.29 -8.33
C LEU A 482 -15.71 3.97 -9.09
N THR A 483 -16.60 3.06 -8.72
CA THR A 483 -16.69 1.76 -9.43
C THR A 483 -17.24 1.94 -10.84
N SER A 484 -18.08 2.97 -10.96
CA SER A 484 -18.70 3.15 -12.29
C SER A 484 -17.74 3.84 -13.25
N LEU A 485 -16.67 4.36 -12.74
CA LEU A 485 -15.72 5.12 -13.58
C LEU A 485 -14.70 4.19 -14.22
N SER A 486 -15.19 3.02 -14.73
CA SER A 486 -14.28 2.10 -15.47
C SER A 486 -14.85 1.85 -16.88
N LYS A 487 -14.20 2.31 -17.84
CA LYS A 487 -14.53 2.09 -19.27
C LYS A 487 -15.85 2.78 -19.63
N VAL A 488 -15.97 4.02 -19.38
CA VAL A 488 -17.18 4.80 -19.72
C VAL A 488 -17.12 5.22 -21.19
N GLU A 489 -18.20 4.81 -21.91
CA GLU A 489 -18.24 5.22 -23.33
C GLU A 489 -19.11 6.46 -23.50
N THR A 490 -18.41 7.55 -23.88
CA THR A 490 -19.20 8.79 -24.09
C THR A 490 -19.62 8.90 -25.56
N LYS A 491 -20.68 9.80 -25.78
CA LYS A 491 -21.18 9.98 -27.17
C LYS A 491 -20.02 10.35 -28.10
N ASN A 492 -19.17 11.28 -27.67
CA ASN A 492 -17.97 11.64 -28.44
C ASN A 492 -16.72 11.54 -27.56
N PRO A 493 -15.55 11.26 -28.25
CA PRO A 493 -14.33 11.04 -27.48
C PRO A 493 -13.89 12.32 -26.74
N ILE A 494 -13.23 12.02 -25.58
CA ILE A 494 -12.77 13.13 -24.72
C ILE A 494 -11.31 13.47 -25.07
N LEU A 495 -10.99 14.79 -25.03
CA LEU A 495 -9.60 15.21 -25.26
C LEU A 495 -8.93 15.59 -23.93
N LEU A 496 -7.77 14.91 -23.70
CA LEU A 496 -7.02 15.22 -22.47
C LEU A 496 -5.72 15.94 -22.83
N VAL A 497 -5.50 17.08 -22.04
CA VAL A 497 -4.23 17.80 -22.23
C VAL A 497 -3.53 17.91 -20.87
N ASN A 498 -2.30 17.49 -20.90
CA ASN A 498 -1.61 17.57 -19.60
C ASN A 498 -0.16 18.02 -19.82
N GLY A 499 0.26 18.87 -18.84
CA GLY A 499 1.66 19.38 -18.90
C GLY A 499 2.65 18.32 -18.37
N LYS A 500 3.77 18.22 -19.04
CA LYS A 500 4.80 17.26 -18.61
C LYS A 500 5.42 17.70 -17.28
N TYR A 501 5.54 19.07 -17.13
CA TYR A 501 6.22 19.54 -15.90
C TYR A 501 5.22 20.29 -15.02
N ASP A 502 4.05 19.81 -14.97
CA ASP A 502 3.03 20.36 -14.05
C ASP A 502 3.33 19.91 -12.61
N PRO A 503 3.28 20.92 -11.60
CA PRO A 503 3.76 20.62 -10.24
C PRO A 503 2.70 19.92 -9.39
N VAL A 504 1.45 19.86 -9.95
CA VAL A 504 0.42 19.31 -9.02
C VAL A 504 -0.41 18.26 -9.75
N THR A 505 -0.20 18.10 -11.15
CA THR A 505 -0.99 17.10 -11.90
C THR A 505 -0.03 16.29 -12.79
N PRO A 506 0.35 15.11 -12.31
CA PRO A 506 1.30 14.29 -13.07
C PRO A 506 0.70 13.76 -14.38
N LEU A 507 1.56 13.62 -15.37
CA LEU A 507 1.12 13.15 -16.72
C LEU A 507 0.54 11.75 -16.64
N ASP A 508 1.05 10.99 -15.74
CA ASP A 508 0.55 9.60 -15.59
C ASP A 508 -0.95 9.59 -15.24
N ASP A 509 -1.39 10.62 -14.52
CA ASP A 509 -2.84 10.67 -14.21
C ASP A 509 -3.67 10.84 -15.49
N ALA A 510 -3.21 11.62 -16.38
CA ALA A 510 -3.95 11.80 -17.66
C ALA A 510 -4.02 10.48 -18.43
N ARG A 511 -2.97 9.64 -18.39
CA ARG A 511 -2.99 8.36 -19.11
C ARG A 511 -3.93 7.36 -18.44
N LYS A 512 -3.95 7.52 -17.12
CA LYS A 512 -4.89 6.62 -16.41
C LYS A 512 -6.35 7.02 -16.68
N ILE A 513 -6.54 8.30 -16.72
CA ILE A 513 -7.90 8.75 -17.04
C ILE A 513 -8.27 8.33 -18.48
N SER A 514 -7.33 8.48 -19.40
CA SER A 514 -7.60 8.07 -20.79
C SER A 514 -7.96 6.59 -20.89
N ALA A 515 -7.38 5.77 -19.96
CA ALA A 515 -7.70 4.32 -19.98
C ALA A 515 -9.15 4.08 -19.54
N ARG A 516 -9.77 5.09 -18.82
CA ARG A 516 -11.16 4.91 -18.35
C ARG A 516 -12.17 5.32 -19.43
N PHE A 517 -11.72 6.14 -20.34
CA PHE A 517 -12.62 6.63 -21.41
C PHE A 517 -12.08 6.22 -22.78
N PRO A 518 -12.67 5.09 -23.21
CA PRO A 518 -12.18 4.51 -24.48
C PRO A 518 -12.31 5.51 -25.65
N ARG A 519 -11.40 5.74 -26.48
CA ARG A 519 -11.38 6.59 -27.69
C ARG A 519 -10.88 7.99 -27.35
N SER A 520 -10.60 8.16 -26.02
CA SER A 520 -10.05 9.49 -25.70
C SER A 520 -8.61 9.63 -26.21
N ARG A 521 -8.19 10.96 -26.34
CA ARG A 521 -6.81 11.21 -26.80
C ARG A 521 -6.10 12.13 -25.81
N VAL A 522 -4.76 11.60 -25.59
CA VAL A 522 -3.97 12.43 -24.65
C VAL A 522 -2.96 13.27 -25.45
N VAL A 523 -2.97 14.60 -25.05
CA VAL A 523 -1.95 15.50 -25.64
C VAL A 523 -0.96 15.89 -24.53
N VAL A 524 0.35 15.53 -24.85
CA VAL A 524 1.38 15.92 -23.87
C VAL A 524 1.92 17.31 -24.22
N HIS A 525 1.71 18.29 -23.28
CA HIS A 525 2.22 19.67 -23.44
C HIS A 525 3.54 19.82 -22.67
N GLU A 526 4.64 20.03 -23.41
CA GLU A 526 5.98 19.99 -22.78
C GLU A 526 6.32 21.37 -22.20
N GLY A 527 5.27 22.07 -21.72
CA GLY A 527 5.49 23.40 -21.11
C GLY A 527 5.41 23.32 -19.59
N VAL A 528 5.79 24.47 -18.89
CA VAL A 528 5.86 24.47 -17.42
C VAL A 528 4.60 25.15 -16.87
N GLY A 529 4.33 24.93 -15.56
CA GLY A 529 3.17 25.59 -14.92
C GLY A 529 1.99 24.61 -14.77
N HIS A 530 1.05 25.05 -13.90
CA HIS A 530 -0.16 24.23 -13.71
C HIS A 530 -1.25 24.60 -14.72
N GLY A 531 -1.46 23.55 -15.61
CA GLY A 531 -2.35 23.80 -16.76
C GLY A 531 -1.55 24.07 -18.04
N ALA A 532 -2.08 23.67 -19.13
CA ALA A 532 -1.30 23.79 -20.39
C ALA A 532 -1.75 25.01 -21.21
N LEU A 533 -2.94 25.52 -20.96
CA LEU A 533 -3.46 26.56 -21.87
C LEU A 533 -3.47 27.90 -21.12
N GLY A 534 -2.57 28.86 -21.63
CA GLY A 534 -2.64 30.23 -21.04
C GLY A 534 -1.53 30.46 -20.02
N VAL A 535 -0.69 29.34 -19.81
CA VAL A 535 0.43 29.56 -18.87
C VAL A 535 1.74 29.56 -19.66
N HIS A 536 2.13 28.47 -20.32
CA HIS A 536 3.29 28.34 -21.23
C HIS A 536 2.80 27.85 -22.60
N ASP A 537 2.53 28.91 -23.39
CA ASP A 537 1.65 28.68 -24.56
C ASP A 537 2.40 27.93 -25.66
N SER A 538 1.55 27.09 -26.44
CA SER A 538 2.01 26.35 -27.64
C SER A 538 0.93 26.43 -28.73
N ASN A 539 1.41 26.98 -29.90
CA ASN A 539 0.43 27.05 -31.01
C ASN A 539 -0.02 25.64 -31.42
N CYS A 540 0.86 24.68 -31.30
CA CYS A 540 0.51 23.27 -31.58
C CYS A 540 -0.63 22.79 -30.68
N THR A 541 -0.50 23.05 -29.28
CA THR A 541 -1.56 22.58 -28.34
C THR A 541 -2.87 23.33 -28.60
N ARG A 542 -2.82 24.62 -28.84
CA ARG A 542 -4.03 25.41 -29.11
C ARG A 542 -4.71 24.97 -30.41
N GLY A 543 -3.86 24.71 -31.37
CA GLY A 543 -4.42 24.26 -32.66
C GLY A 543 -5.22 22.95 -32.51
N ILE A 544 -4.68 22.07 -31.69
CA ILE A 544 -5.37 20.76 -31.51
C ILE A 544 -6.70 20.99 -30.78
N VAL A 545 -6.61 21.88 -29.77
CA VAL A 545 -7.88 22.13 -29.05
C VAL A 545 -8.87 22.84 -29.97
N HIS A 546 -8.32 23.76 -30.71
CA HIS A 546 -9.18 24.43 -31.69
C HIS A 546 -9.81 23.44 -32.67
N ASP A 547 -9.07 22.60 -33.30
CA ASP A 547 -9.60 21.63 -34.29
C ASP A 547 -10.60 20.68 -33.65
N TYR A 548 -10.33 20.37 -32.40
CA TYR A 548 -11.25 19.44 -31.70
C TYR A 548 -12.62 20.09 -31.48
N PHE A 549 -12.64 21.33 -31.05
CA PHE A 549 -13.96 21.93 -30.76
C PHE A 549 -14.61 22.45 -32.04
N VAL A 550 -13.81 22.86 -32.99
CA VAL A 550 -14.43 23.50 -34.19
C VAL A 550 -14.72 22.43 -35.25
N TYR A 551 -13.81 21.44 -35.38
CA TYR A 551 -14.00 20.49 -36.52
C TYR A 551 -14.25 19.08 -35.99
N GLY A 552 -14.17 18.87 -34.68
CA GLY A 552 -14.37 17.52 -34.10
C GLY A 552 -13.22 16.58 -34.43
N LYS A 553 -12.01 17.16 -34.79
CA LYS A 553 -10.86 16.33 -35.20
C LYS A 553 -9.97 16.04 -33.97
N LEU A 554 -9.69 14.70 -33.84
CA LEU A 554 -8.82 14.31 -32.71
C LEU A 554 -7.37 14.14 -33.19
N PRO A 555 -6.43 14.43 -32.36
CA PRO A 555 -5.02 14.23 -32.76
C PRO A 555 -4.63 12.75 -32.75
N GLN A 556 -3.37 12.47 -33.30
CA GLN A 556 -2.85 11.09 -33.15
C GLN A 556 -2.60 10.75 -31.68
N LYS A 557 -2.60 9.41 -31.49
CA LYS A 557 -2.40 8.95 -30.10
C LYS A 557 -1.03 9.40 -29.57
N GLU A 558 -1.11 10.12 -28.39
CA GLU A 558 0.06 10.58 -27.59
C GLU A 558 0.82 11.67 -28.35
N THR A 559 0.17 12.55 -28.97
CA THR A 559 0.80 13.72 -29.63
C THR A 559 1.46 14.61 -28.57
N THR A 560 2.68 15.08 -28.92
CA THR A 560 3.40 15.95 -27.98
C THR A 560 3.63 17.32 -28.62
N CYS A 561 3.36 18.41 -27.74
CA CYS A 561 3.54 19.79 -28.25
C CYS A 561 4.50 20.54 -27.33
N LYS A 562 5.40 21.26 -28.06
CA LYS A 562 6.34 22.09 -27.28
C LYS A 562 5.90 23.56 -27.28
N PRO A 563 6.26 24.24 -26.18
CA PRO A 563 5.91 25.67 -26.16
C PRO A 563 6.66 26.45 -27.24
N ASP A 564 6.02 27.53 -27.64
CA ASP A 564 6.58 28.32 -28.76
C ASP A 564 7.84 29.05 -28.33
N GLN A 565 7.89 29.36 -27.04
CA GLN A 565 9.11 30.03 -26.54
C GLN A 565 9.57 29.39 -25.23
N ASP A 566 10.91 29.59 -25.03
CA ASP A 566 11.45 29.06 -23.76
C ASP A 566 10.92 29.85 -22.56
N ALA A 567 10.79 29.20 -21.43
CA ALA A 567 10.13 29.78 -20.23
C ALA A 567 10.91 31.01 -19.73
N PHE A 568 12.28 31.03 -19.76
CA PHE A 568 13.03 32.15 -19.15
C PHE A 568 13.17 33.30 -20.16
N VAL A 569 12.92 33.01 -21.46
CA VAL A 569 12.76 34.16 -22.39
C VAL A 569 11.50 34.97 -22.01
N LEU A 570 10.47 34.28 -21.72
CA LEU A 570 9.21 34.96 -21.33
C LEU A 570 9.36 35.60 -19.95
N VAL A 571 10.07 34.86 -19.07
CA VAL A 571 10.28 35.42 -17.72
C VAL A 571 11.09 36.72 -17.83
N ASP A 572 12.05 36.79 -18.65
CA ASP A 572 12.85 38.01 -18.85
C ASP A 572 12.02 39.14 -19.45
N GLU A 573 11.20 38.78 -20.48
CA GLU A 573 10.32 39.83 -21.05
C GLU A 573 9.44 40.46 -19.98
N LYS A 574 9.00 39.58 -19.13
CA LYS A 574 8.15 40.13 -18.05
C LYS A 574 8.97 41.00 -17.09
N ARG A 575 10.13 40.56 -16.87
CA ARG A 575 11.01 41.37 -16.01
C ARG A 575 11.26 42.75 -16.63
N ARG A 576 11.51 42.93 -17.96
CA ARG A 576 11.81 44.20 -18.66
C ARG A 576 10.56 45.08 -18.75
N ALA A 577 9.46 44.38 -18.89
CA ALA A 577 8.20 45.16 -18.99
C ALA A 577 7.86 45.81 -17.65
N GLY A 578 8.49 45.36 -16.57
CA GLY A 578 8.26 45.89 -15.24
C GLY A 578 9.33 46.93 -14.84
N GLY A 579 10.54 47.25 -15.71
CA GLY A 579 11.77 48.08 -15.54
C GLY A 579 11.51 49.53 -16.00
N ASP A 580 10.22 50.20 -16.01
CA ASP A 580 10.13 51.68 -16.12
C ASP A 580 9.35 52.23 -14.92
N GLY A 581 9.83 52.05 -13.56
CA GLY A 581 9.48 53.02 -12.49
C GLY A 581 10.00 52.52 -11.13
N PRO A 582 10.59 53.51 -10.21
CA PRO A 582 11.51 53.47 -9.06
C PRO A 582 11.17 52.34 -8.09
N ALA A 583 11.91 51.19 -8.17
CA ALA A 583 12.51 50.38 -7.08
C ALA A 583 11.76 50.59 -5.76
N GLY A 584 10.54 49.91 -5.66
CA GLY A 584 10.03 49.67 -4.28
C GLY A 584 8.51 49.50 -4.32
N LYS A 585 7.96 48.30 -4.82
CA LYS A 585 6.66 47.74 -4.37
C LYS A 585 5.95 47.07 -5.54
N ARG A 586 6.56 46.22 -6.27
CA ARG A 586 5.67 45.46 -7.18
C ARG A 586 5.34 44.10 -6.55
N LYS A 587 4.30 44.08 -5.64
CA LYS A 587 3.34 43.03 -5.20
C LYS A 587 3.16 41.96 -6.27
N VAL A 588 4.05 40.95 -6.43
CA VAL A 588 3.55 39.66 -6.95
C VAL A 588 2.03 39.69 -7.05
N PRO A 589 1.18 40.00 -8.06
CA PRO A 589 -0.23 39.72 -7.74
C PRO A 589 -0.37 38.53 -6.79
N VAL A 590 0.01 38.67 -5.57
CA VAL A 590 -0.49 37.97 -4.40
C VAL A 590 -2.03 38.06 -4.38
N LEU A 591 -2.82 37.52 -5.32
CA LEU A 591 -4.13 37.24 -4.69
C LEU A 591 -3.95 36.45 -3.38
N LEU A 592 -3.51 37.14 -2.31
CA LEU A 592 -3.92 36.97 -0.91
C LEU A 592 -2.74 37.23 0.02
N SER A 593 -2.42 38.42 0.38
CA SER A 593 -1.91 38.57 1.75
C SER A 593 -1.71 40.05 2.07
N GLY A 594 -2.67 40.77 2.79
CA GLY A 594 -2.59 41.95 3.70
C GLY A 594 -1.97 41.58 5.06
N GLY A 595 -0.69 41.96 5.38
CA GLY A 595 0.36 42.57 6.22
C GLY A 595 -0.14 42.88 7.64
N VAL A 596 0.63 42.39 8.73
CA VAL A 596 1.09 43.21 9.89
C VAL A 596 2.56 42.87 10.18
N LYS A 597 3.53 43.87 10.09
CA LYS A 597 4.89 44.37 10.36
C LYS A 597 5.30 44.09 11.82
N MET A 598 6.49 43.24 12.02
CA MET A 598 7.32 43.53 13.22
C MET A 598 8.77 43.14 12.92
N SER A 599 9.77 44.12 12.73
CA SER A 599 11.11 44.68 13.00
C SER A 599 12.09 43.61 13.48
N ALA A 600 13.29 43.43 12.76
CA ALA A 600 14.73 43.25 12.48
C ALA A 600 15.58 43.46 13.74
N ASP A 601 16.54 42.48 14.03
CA ASP A 601 18.00 42.73 14.21
C ASP A 601 18.68 41.46 14.70
N ILE A 602 19.90 40.98 14.03
CA ILE A 602 21.32 40.98 14.44
C ILE A 602 21.94 39.64 14.06
N LEU A 603 23.03 39.57 13.09
CA LEU A 603 24.50 39.51 13.11
C LEU A 603 24.97 38.14 12.58
N ALA A 604 25.70 38.18 11.41
CA ALA A 604 26.98 37.94 10.70
C ALA A 604 27.99 37.24 11.60
N ALA A 605 28.52 36.03 11.11
CA ALA A 605 30.00 35.84 11.00
C ALA A 605 30.29 34.37 10.69
N GLY A 606 30.87 34.04 9.48
CA GLY A 606 32.23 33.73 8.98
C GLY A 606 32.59 32.27 9.24
N GLY A 607 32.85 31.48 8.12
CA GLY A 607 34.22 30.94 7.89
C GLY A 607 34.14 29.52 7.30
N LYS A 608 34.65 29.28 5.99
CA LYS A 608 35.81 28.77 5.22
C LYS A 608 35.74 27.25 5.10
N ALA A 609 35.60 26.77 3.87
CA ALA A 609 35.94 25.85 2.76
C ALA A 609 37.18 25.02 3.08
N GLY A 610 37.01 23.69 2.88
CA GLY A 610 37.95 22.89 2.07
C GLY A 610 37.45 21.44 1.93
N PRO A 611 38.01 20.63 0.89
CA PRO A 611 37.98 20.16 -0.51
C PRO A 611 37.59 18.67 -0.60
N SER A 612 36.70 18.35 -1.65
CA SER A 612 36.24 17.53 -2.78
C SER A 612 37.14 16.32 -3.02
N MET A 613 36.39 15.09 -2.99
CA MET A 613 37.03 13.94 -3.67
C MET A 613 35.94 13.11 -4.35
N GLY A 614 35.82 13.04 -5.79
CA GLY A 614 36.05 12.23 -7.01
C GLY A 614 35.38 10.85 -6.91
N VAL A 615 34.23 10.58 -7.66
CA VAL A 615 33.49 9.31 -7.86
C VAL A 615 33.88 8.74 -9.24
N GLU A 616 34.69 7.67 -9.26
CA GLU A 616 34.92 6.63 -10.28
C GLU A 616 33.87 5.52 -10.18
N THR A 617 33.07 5.18 -11.26
CA THR A 617 32.22 4.21 -11.99
C THR A 617 32.77 2.79 -11.87
N ARG A 618 32.06 1.79 -10.98
CA ARG A 618 32.37 0.35 -10.83
C ARG A 618 31.34 -0.49 -11.59
N ASN A 619 31.81 -1.28 -12.68
CA ASN A 619 31.80 -2.58 -13.39
C ASN A 619 31.30 -3.73 -12.50
N ASP A 620 30.03 -4.36 -12.72
CA ASP A 620 29.16 -5.54 -12.51
C ASP A 620 29.93 -6.85 -12.72
N ASN A 621 30.82 -7.23 -11.74
CA ASN A 621 31.18 -8.67 -11.67
C ASN A 621 31.28 -9.11 -10.20
N ASN A 622 30.25 -9.97 -9.74
CA ASN A 622 30.23 -11.19 -8.89
C ASN A 622 30.31 -10.82 -7.40
N GLY A 623 29.43 -9.85 -6.96
CA GLY A 623 29.38 -9.65 -5.49
C GLY A 623 28.17 -8.80 -5.10
N ASP A 624 27.10 -8.79 -5.98
CA ASP A 624 25.98 -7.91 -5.56
C ASP A 624 24.95 -8.75 -4.76
N LEU A 625 24.81 -8.39 -3.42
CA LEU A 625 23.85 -9.00 -2.46
C LEU A 625 22.44 -9.10 -3.06
N VAL A 626 22.11 -8.30 -4.29
CA VAL A 626 20.84 -8.38 -5.06
C VAL A 626 21.17 -8.17 -6.54
N THR A 627 21.17 -9.26 -7.43
CA THR A 627 21.45 -9.06 -8.87
C THR A 627 20.32 -8.24 -9.52
N ALA A 628 20.50 -6.95 -9.95
CA ALA A 628 19.67 -6.05 -10.78
C ALA A 628 18.67 -6.84 -11.64
N THR A 629 18.84 -8.19 -11.86
CA THR A 629 17.99 -9.05 -12.71
C THR A 629 16.88 -9.70 -11.86
N GLU A 630 16.96 -9.73 -10.53
CA GLU A 630 15.99 -10.33 -9.57
C GLU A 630 14.93 -9.30 -9.18
N GLU A 631 15.15 -7.96 -9.33
CA GLU A 631 14.18 -6.86 -9.09
C GLU A 631 13.24 -6.67 -10.28
N GLN A 632 13.59 -7.35 -11.50
CA GLN A 632 12.88 -7.02 -12.76
C GLN A 632 12.08 -8.23 -13.26
N SER A 633 12.09 -9.54 -12.52
CA SER A 633 11.61 -10.68 -13.36
C SER A 633 10.42 -11.36 -12.67
N LEU A 634 9.95 -10.84 -11.34
CA LEU A 634 8.71 -11.45 -10.85
C LEU A 634 7.75 -10.35 -10.38
N GLN A 635 6.54 -10.32 -11.10
CA GLN A 635 5.51 -9.30 -10.84
C GLN A 635 5.05 -9.36 -9.36
N ARG A 636 5.13 -8.13 -8.65
CA ARG A 636 4.71 -7.97 -7.24
C ARG A 636 3.18 -7.99 -7.14
N GLY A 637 2.55 -9.17 -6.72
CA GLY A 637 1.07 -9.22 -6.84
C GLY A 637 0.43 -9.66 -5.53
N LEU A 638 1.28 -9.90 -4.28
CA LEU A 638 0.60 -10.41 -3.07
C LEU A 638 0.49 -9.27 -2.04
N HIS A 639 -0.81 -8.90 -1.66
CA HIS A 639 -1.10 -7.88 -0.64
C HIS A 639 -0.70 -8.34 0.76
N GLU A 640 -0.35 -7.41 1.73
CA GLU A 640 0.06 -7.66 3.13
C GLU A 640 -0.93 -8.60 3.85
N ARG A 641 -2.20 -8.66 3.46
CA ARG A 641 -3.17 -9.59 4.10
C ARG A 641 -2.93 -11.04 3.65
N HIS A 642 -2.48 -11.20 2.33
CA HIS A 642 -2.18 -12.57 1.83
C HIS A 642 -0.94 -13.14 2.53
N LEU A 643 -0.02 -12.32 2.91
CA LEU A 643 1.23 -12.77 3.55
C LEU A 643 1.00 -13.05 5.04
N SER A 644 0.22 -12.22 5.68
CA SER A 644 -0.14 -12.46 7.10
C SER A 644 -0.96 -13.75 7.25
N MET A 645 -1.79 -13.99 6.20
CA MET A 645 -2.60 -15.23 6.30
C MET A 645 -1.76 -16.46 5.93
N LEU A 646 -0.81 -16.36 5.04
CA LEU A 646 0.12 -17.47 4.73
C LEU A 646 1.00 -17.77 5.95
N GLY A 647 1.32 -16.67 6.64
CA GLY A 647 2.13 -16.79 7.86
C GLY A 647 1.32 -17.36 9.04
N ILE A 648 -0.12 -17.18 8.96
CA ILE A 648 -0.98 -17.62 10.08
C ILE A 648 -1.47 -19.06 9.80
N ALA A 649 -1.66 -19.51 8.60
CA ALA A 649 -2.39 -20.78 8.33
C ALA A 649 -1.47 -21.74 7.58
N GLY A 650 -0.22 -21.33 7.22
CA GLY A 650 0.68 -22.07 6.33
C GLY A 650 1.29 -23.29 7.05
N ALA A 651 1.16 -23.33 8.42
CA ALA A 651 1.81 -24.44 9.17
C ALA A 651 0.76 -25.44 9.66
N ILE A 652 -0.57 -25.06 9.28
CA ILE A 652 -1.63 -26.01 9.71
C ILE A 652 -1.97 -26.93 8.53
N GLY A 653 -1.50 -28.19 8.65
CA GLY A 653 -1.76 -29.13 7.54
C GLY A 653 -2.12 -30.52 8.08
N THR A 654 -1.90 -31.52 7.25
CA THR A 654 -2.33 -32.92 7.53
C THR A 654 -1.54 -33.48 8.71
N GLY A 655 -0.45 -32.84 9.07
CA GLY A 655 0.36 -33.31 10.21
C GLY A 655 -0.40 -33.20 11.53
N LEU A 656 -1.15 -32.07 11.71
CA LEU A 656 -1.91 -31.88 12.97
C LEU A 656 -3.14 -32.81 13.01
N PHE A 657 -3.72 -33.09 11.85
CA PHE A 657 -5.01 -33.81 11.88
C PHE A 657 -4.80 -35.31 11.67
N LEU A 658 -3.86 -35.70 10.92
CA LEU A 658 -3.66 -37.16 10.67
C LEU A 658 -2.50 -37.69 11.50
N GLY A 659 -1.51 -36.82 11.85
CA GLY A 659 -0.27 -37.26 12.55
C GLY A 659 -0.50 -37.35 14.06
N LEU A 660 -1.52 -36.63 14.60
CA LEU A 660 -1.69 -36.56 16.06
C LEU A 660 -2.16 -37.90 16.63
N GLY A 661 -2.96 -38.64 15.86
CA GLY A 661 -3.40 -39.98 16.33
C GLY A 661 -2.22 -40.88 16.67
N GLN A 662 -1.24 -40.91 15.80
CA GLN A 662 -0.04 -41.75 16.03
C GLN A 662 0.79 -41.18 17.20
N SER A 663 0.85 -39.89 17.32
CA SER A 663 1.63 -39.28 18.41
C SER A 663 1.03 -39.62 19.79
N VAL A 664 -0.33 -39.62 19.79
CA VAL A 664 -0.98 -39.96 21.08
C VAL A 664 -0.86 -41.46 21.35
N GLN A 665 -0.83 -42.23 20.33
CA GLN A 665 -0.74 -43.70 20.52
C GLN A 665 0.66 -44.12 20.98
N THR A 666 1.67 -43.50 20.48
CA THR A 666 3.04 -43.96 20.81
C THR A 666 3.56 -43.18 22.02
N GLY A 667 3.13 -41.94 22.20
CA GLY A 667 3.76 -41.09 23.25
C GLY A 667 2.81 -40.88 24.42
N GLY A 668 1.50 -41.31 24.29
CA GLY A 668 0.52 -40.99 25.37
C GLY A 668 0.12 -39.51 25.36
N PRO A 669 -0.86 -39.11 26.14
CA PRO A 669 -1.36 -37.72 26.10
C PRO A 669 -0.29 -36.72 26.55
N LEU A 670 0.45 -37.07 27.61
CA LEU A 670 1.48 -36.09 28.03
C LEU A 670 2.72 -36.20 27.12
N GLY A 671 3.13 -37.43 26.71
CA GLY A 671 4.26 -37.58 25.77
C GLY A 671 4.04 -36.81 24.46
N ALA A 672 2.80 -36.86 23.92
CA ALA A 672 2.50 -36.13 22.66
C ALA A 672 2.55 -34.62 22.91
N LEU A 673 2.00 -34.17 24.08
CA LEU A 673 2.03 -32.72 24.38
C LEU A 673 3.46 -32.22 24.52
N LEU A 674 4.30 -32.98 25.26
CA LEU A 674 5.69 -32.53 25.44
C LEU A 674 6.48 -32.62 24.13
N GLY A 675 6.18 -33.69 23.36
CA GLY A 675 6.88 -33.81 22.05
C GLY A 675 6.63 -32.59 21.16
N TYR A 676 5.39 -32.19 21.04
CA TYR A 676 5.06 -31.05 20.15
C TYR A 676 5.53 -29.74 20.78
N ALA A 677 5.50 -29.69 22.15
CA ALA A 677 6.04 -28.48 22.81
C ALA A 677 7.55 -28.35 22.57
N THR A 678 8.25 -29.48 22.63
CA THR A 678 9.71 -29.45 22.37
C THR A 678 10.01 -28.98 20.95
N VAL A 679 9.32 -29.58 19.99
CA VAL A 679 9.59 -29.17 18.59
C VAL A 679 9.07 -27.73 18.38
N GLY A 680 7.92 -27.38 19.06
CA GLY A 680 7.42 -26.00 19.00
C GLY A 680 8.48 -24.99 19.47
N LEU A 681 9.21 -25.31 20.51
CA LEU A 681 10.28 -24.39 20.97
C LEU A 681 11.39 -24.28 19.92
N VAL A 682 11.67 -25.45 19.30
CA VAL A 682 12.67 -25.39 18.21
C VAL A 682 12.18 -24.48 17.09
N VAL A 683 10.95 -24.57 16.77
CA VAL A 683 10.40 -23.74 15.67
C VAL A 683 10.43 -22.26 16.08
N CYS A 684 10.19 -22.05 17.36
CA CYS A 684 10.28 -20.66 17.82
C CYS A 684 11.70 -20.11 17.61
N ALA A 685 12.63 -20.94 17.99
CA ALA A 685 14.02 -20.50 17.75
C ALA A 685 14.28 -20.27 16.25
N VAL A 686 13.70 -21.11 15.42
CA VAL A 686 13.93 -21.00 13.96
C VAL A 686 13.25 -19.72 13.44
N GLN A 687 12.04 -19.41 13.93
CA GLN A 687 11.29 -18.26 13.37
C GLN A 687 11.96 -16.95 13.79
N PHE A 688 12.38 -16.90 15.02
CA PHE A 688 13.04 -15.65 15.44
C PHE A 688 14.38 -15.47 14.71
N ALA A 689 15.10 -16.63 14.56
CA ALA A 689 16.36 -16.52 13.79
C ALA A 689 16.09 -16.12 12.33
N LEU A 690 15.08 -16.71 11.76
CA LEU A 690 14.73 -16.40 10.36
C LEU A 690 14.28 -14.95 10.23
N GLY A 691 13.48 -14.47 11.17
CA GLY A 691 12.96 -13.08 11.15
C GLY A 691 14.11 -12.06 11.23
N GLU A 692 15.17 -12.35 12.06
CA GLU A 692 16.28 -11.38 12.22
C GLU A 692 17.15 -11.33 10.97
N VAL A 693 17.37 -12.55 10.39
CA VAL A 693 18.25 -12.55 9.19
C VAL A 693 17.48 -12.00 7.99
N ALA A 694 16.19 -12.40 7.86
CA ALA A 694 15.40 -12.00 6.66
C ALA A 694 15.05 -10.51 6.72
N ALA A 695 14.97 -9.99 7.97
CA ALA A 695 14.71 -8.54 8.08
C ALA A 695 15.91 -7.73 7.59
N LEU A 696 17.07 -8.24 7.78
CA LEU A 696 18.28 -7.52 7.31
C LEU A 696 18.55 -7.82 5.83
N LEU A 697 18.29 -9.07 5.45
CA LEU A 697 18.61 -9.44 4.05
C LEU A 697 17.36 -10.03 3.39
N PRO A 698 16.39 -9.18 2.94
CA PRO A 698 15.18 -9.70 2.27
C PRO A 698 15.44 -10.06 0.80
N VAL A 699 15.88 -11.29 0.59
CA VAL A 699 16.25 -11.69 -0.79
C VAL A 699 15.31 -12.83 -1.23
N THR A 700 15.12 -12.93 -2.64
CA THR A 700 14.31 -14.03 -3.21
C THR A 700 15.00 -15.37 -2.97
N GLY A 701 14.24 -16.37 -2.29
CA GLY A 701 14.88 -17.67 -1.98
C GLY A 701 15.24 -17.78 -0.49
N ALA A 702 15.07 -16.49 0.31
CA ALA A 702 15.11 -16.34 1.79
C ALA A 702 16.34 -17.04 2.37
N PHE A 703 16.21 -18.12 3.14
CA PHE A 703 17.29 -18.70 3.95
C PHE A 703 18.25 -19.53 3.08
N VAL A 704 17.81 -19.88 1.87
CA VAL A 704 18.76 -20.55 0.95
C VAL A 704 19.81 -19.54 0.46
N ARG A 705 19.30 -18.41 0.25
CA ARG A 705 20.26 -17.38 -0.19
C ARG A 705 21.09 -16.86 0.99
N HIS A 706 20.52 -16.80 2.08
CA HIS A 706 21.32 -16.39 3.25
C HIS A 706 22.51 -17.35 3.47
N ALA A 707 22.22 -18.61 3.20
CA ALA A 707 23.28 -19.62 3.40
C ALA A 707 24.45 -19.41 2.42
N GLU A 708 24.15 -18.93 1.32
CA GLU A 708 25.21 -18.72 0.31
C GLU A 708 26.17 -17.61 0.75
N PHE A 709 25.62 -16.60 1.40
CA PHE A 709 26.51 -15.45 1.69
C PHE A 709 27.07 -15.55 3.11
N LEU A 710 26.27 -16.28 3.95
CA LEU A 710 26.70 -16.25 5.36
C LEU A 710 27.50 -17.51 5.70
N VAL A 711 27.36 -18.53 4.85
CA VAL A 711 28.08 -19.77 5.22
C VAL A 711 28.99 -20.14 4.06
N ASP A 712 28.45 -20.64 2.99
CA ASP A 712 29.23 -21.12 1.83
C ASP A 712 28.30 -21.23 0.62
N PRO A 713 28.77 -20.77 -0.58
CA PRO A 713 27.92 -20.94 -1.77
C PRO A 713 27.56 -22.42 -2.02
N ALA A 714 28.48 -23.36 -1.73
CA ALA A 714 28.15 -24.79 -1.87
C ALA A 714 27.04 -25.22 -0.90
N TRP A 715 27.07 -24.58 0.32
CA TRP A 715 25.96 -24.89 1.28
C TRP A 715 24.64 -24.32 0.77
N GLY A 716 24.67 -23.05 0.18
CA GLY A 716 23.46 -22.49 -0.48
C GLY A 716 22.90 -23.42 -1.57
N PHE A 717 23.78 -24.03 -2.40
CA PHE A 717 23.34 -24.96 -3.45
C PHE A 717 22.70 -26.22 -2.83
N ALA A 718 23.34 -26.75 -1.81
CA ALA A 718 22.83 -28.00 -1.21
C ALA A 718 21.46 -27.77 -0.55
N ILE A 719 21.37 -26.63 0.12
CA ILE A 719 20.08 -26.38 0.81
C ILE A 719 19.02 -26.05 -0.24
N GLY A 720 19.41 -25.27 -1.30
CA GLY A 720 18.47 -25.02 -2.43
C GLY A 720 17.86 -26.32 -2.97
N TRP A 721 18.68 -27.34 -3.24
CA TRP A 721 18.16 -28.59 -3.82
C TRP A 721 17.47 -29.44 -2.73
N ASN A 722 17.89 -29.22 -1.41
CA ASN A 722 17.13 -29.87 -0.31
C ASN A 722 15.69 -29.37 -0.28
N LEU A 723 15.54 -28.11 -0.58
CA LEU A 723 14.17 -27.58 -0.58
C LEU A 723 13.38 -28.06 -1.81
N VAL A 724 14.09 -28.06 -2.98
CA VAL A 724 13.40 -28.59 -4.19
C VAL A 724 12.98 -30.04 -3.97
N TYR A 725 13.87 -30.78 -3.51
CA TYR A 725 13.57 -32.21 -3.26
C TYR A 725 12.50 -32.33 -2.16
N GLY A 726 12.63 -31.54 -1.10
CA GLY A 726 11.63 -31.57 -0.01
C GLY A 726 10.22 -31.29 -0.54
N ASN A 727 10.13 -30.33 -1.42
CA ASN A 727 8.80 -29.99 -1.97
C ASN A 727 8.30 -31.04 -2.97
N ILE A 728 9.26 -31.76 -3.64
CA ILE A 728 8.87 -32.87 -4.53
C ILE A 728 8.25 -34.00 -3.69
N LEU A 729 8.72 -34.08 -2.42
CA LEU A 729 8.19 -35.18 -1.57
C LEU A 729 6.96 -34.69 -0.78
N SER A 730 6.90 -33.42 -0.49
CA SER A 730 5.81 -32.90 0.36
C SER A 730 4.48 -32.94 -0.39
N ILE A 731 4.50 -32.65 -1.74
CA ILE A 731 3.23 -32.57 -2.49
C ILE A 731 2.58 -33.96 -2.57
N PRO A 732 3.27 -34.97 -2.93
CA PRO A 732 2.64 -36.30 -2.98
C PRO A 732 2.25 -36.80 -1.58
N SER A 733 3.01 -36.40 -0.52
CA SER A 733 2.58 -36.80 0.84
C SER A 733 1.19 -36.24 1.17
N GLU A 734 0.93 -34.98 0.70
CA GLU A 734 -0.38 -34.38 0.99
C GLU A 734 -1.48 -35.04 0.15
N ILE A 735 -1.12 -35.37 -1.13
CA ILE A 735 -2.13 -36.02 -2.00
C ILE A 735 -2.43 -37.43 -1.48
N THR A 736 -1.40 -38.13 -0.94
CA THR A 736 -1.65 -39.47 -0.38
C THR A 736 -2.51 -39.34 0.89
N ALA A 737 -2.30 -38.23 1.64
CA ALA A 737 -3.17 -38.02 2.82
C ALA A 737 -4.63 -37.82 2.39
N ILE A 738 -4.84 -37.10 1.30
CA ILE A 738 -6.22 -36.89 0.80
C ILE A 738 -6.85 -38.25 0.44
N CYS A 739 -6.00 -39.13 -0.08
CA CYS A 739 -6.54 -40.47 -0.42
C CYS A 739 -6.99 -41.21 0.84
N VAL A 740 -6.15 -40.98 1.88
CA VAL A 740 -6.51 -41.65 3.15
C VAL A 740 -7.84 -41.08 3.66
N LEU A 741 -8.08 -39.80 3.46
CA LEU A 741 -9.28 -39.16 4.02
C LEU A 741 -10.52 -39.51 3.20
N PHE A 742 -10.47 -39.72 1.87
CA PHE A 742 -11.63 -40.07 1.04
C PHE A 742 -12.05 -41.52 1.27
N GLU A 743 -11.13 -42.28 1.79
CA GLU A 743 -11.54 -43.67 2.10
C GLU A 743 -12.62 -43.70 3.18
N PHE A 744 -12.75 -42.47 3.77
CA PHE A 744 -13.83 -42.38 4.79
C PHE A 744 -15.21 -42.53 4.16
N TRP A 745 -15.46 -41.96 2.95
CA TRP A 745 -16.80 -41.92 2.34
C TRP A 745 -16.96 -43.03 1.29
N THR A 746 -15.81 -43.40 0.67
CA THR A 746 -16.02 -44.31 -0.48
C THR A 746 -14.85 -45.29 -0.54
N ASP A 747 -15.12 -46.42 -1.21
CA ASP A 747 -14.05 -47.44 -1.39
C ASP A 747 -13.54 -47.41 -2.83
N ILE A 748 -13.79 -46.31 -3.51
CA ILE A 748 -13.35 -46.20 -4.91
C ILE A 748 -11.81 -46.18 -4.93
N ASN A 749 -11.26 -46.74 -6.09
CA ASN A 749 -9.79 -46.79 -6.23
C ASN A 749 -9.16 -45.40 -6.05
N PRO A 750 -8.06 -45.31 -5.13
CA PRO A 750 -7.42 -44.02 -4.80
C PRO A 750 -6.82 -43.34 -6.04
N SER A 751 -6.71 -44.12 -7.20
CA SER A 751 -6.09 -43.55 -8.42
C SER A 751 -6.91 -42.37 -8.95
N LEU A 752 -8.25 -42.47 -8.73
CA LEU A 752 -9.09 -41.37 -9.21
C LEU A 752 -8.78 -40.07 -8.45
N TRP A 753 -8.66 -40.19 -7.12
CA TRP A 753 -8.44 -38.97 -6.32
C TRP A 753 -7.01 -38.44 -6.54
N ILE A 754 -6.09 -39.34 -6.76
CA ILE A 754 -4.71 -38.91 -7.07
C ILE A 754 -4.70 -38.08 -8.38
N MET A 755 -5.38 -38.53 -9.43
CA MET A 755 -5.35 -37.80 -10.71
C MET A 755 -6.10 -36.47 -10.57
N ILE A 756 -7.17 -36.47 -9.84
CA ILE A 756 -7.97 -35.23 -9.72
C ILE A 756 -7.13 -34.15 -9.02
N PHE A 757 -6.45 -34.55 -7.98
CA PHE A 757 -5.78 -33.49 -7.20
C PHE A 757 -4.42 -33.16 -7.80
N ILE A 758 -3.89 -34.05 -8.68
CA ILE A 758 -2.71 -33.62 -9.48
C ILE A 758 -3.13 -32.55 -10.49
N VAL A 759 -4.28 -32.80 -11.11
CA VAL A 759 -4.72 -31.84 -12.13
C VAL A 759 -5.10 -30.51 -11.45
N LEU A 760 -5.76 -30.65 -10.33
CA LEU A 760 -6.20 -29.40 -9.65
C LEU A 760 -4.98 -28.60 -9.17
N THR A 761 -4.01 -29.34 -8.62
CA THR A 761 -2.81 -28.63 -8.10
C THR A 761 -2.00 -28.03 -9.25
N THR A 762 -1.96 -28.66 -10.34
CA THR A 762 -1.20 -28.13 -11.51
C THR A 762 -1.90 -26.90 -12.09
N VAL A 763 -3.22 -26.95 -12.12
CA VAL A 763 -3.95 -25.81 -12.69
C VAL A 763 -3.74 -24.58 -11.80
N VAL A 764 -3.80 -24.81 -10.54
CA VAL A 764 -3.59 -23.65 -9.64
C VAL A 764 -2.15 -23.14 -9.77
N GLY A 765 -1.22 -24.07 -9.96
CA GLY A 765 0.20 -23.69 -10.12
C GLY A 765 0.45 -22.89 -11.41
N LEU A 766 -0.51 -23.04 -12.40
CA LEU A 766 -0.28 -22.35 -13.69
C LEU A 766 -1.10 -21.06 -13.74
N CYS A 767 -1.96 -20.80 -12.66
CA CYS A 767 -2.82 -19.59 -12.64
C CYS A 767 -2.01 -18.41 -12.09
N PHE A 768 -2.58 -17.14 -12.39
CA PHE A 768 -2.01 -15.86 -11.95
C PHE A 768 -1.90 -15.82 -10.41
N VAL A 769 -0.66 -15.45 -9.83
CA VAL A 769 -0.23 -15.49 -8.41
C VAL A 769 -1.27 -14.77 -7.54
N ARG A 770 -2.12 -13.92 -8.06
CA ARG A 770 -3.17 -13.27 -7.25
C ARG A 770 -4.32 -14.24 -6.97
N VAL A 771 -4.64 -15.04 -7.94
CA VAL A 771 -5.71 -16.05 -7.74
C VAL A 771 -5.25 -17.08 -6.69
N PHE A 772 -4.03 -17.45 -6.74
CA PHE A 772 -3.50 -18.37 -5.71
C PHE A 772 -3.64 -17.76 -4.32
N GLY A 773 -3.17 -16.38 -4.28
CA GLY A 773 -3.24 -15.70 -2.96
C GLY A 773 -4.67 -15.66 -2.41
N GLU A 774 -5.70 -15.50 -3.24
CA GLU A 774 -7.11 -15.46 -2.78
C GLU A 774 -7.60 -16.85 -2.35
N VAL A 775 -7.15 -17.89 -3.12
CA VAL A 775 -7.57 -19.26 -2.76
C VAL A 775 -6.93 -19.65 -1.42
N GLU A 776 -5.80 -19.27 -1.26
CA GLU A 776 -5.10 -19.66 -0.02
C GLU A 776 -5.66 -18.87 1.17
N PHE A 777 -6.02 -17.69 0.87
CA PHE A 777 -6.61 -16.91 1.96
C PHE A 777 -7.86 -17.60 2.52
N TRP A 778 -8.73 -18.04 1.71
CA TRP A 778 -9.98 -18.65 2.20
C TRP A 778 -9.70 -20.02 2.83
N PHE A 779 -8.75 -20.80 2.23
CA PHE A 779 -8.41 -22.11 2.85
C PHE A 779 -7.78 -21.91 4.23
N ALA A 780 -6.99 -20.89 4.31
CA ALA A 780 -6.34 -20.63 5.60
C ALA A 780 -7.40 -20.25 6.65
N LEU A 781 -8.41 -19.45 6.27
CA LEU A 781 -9.50 -19.10 7.21
C LEU A 781 -10.30 -20.34 7.63
N LEU A 782 -10.54 -21.18 6.62
CA LEU A 782 -11.29 -22.41 6.94
C LEU A 782 -10.50 -23.29 7.92
N LYS A 783 -9.20 -23.32 7.87
CA LYS A 783 -8.35 -24.17 8.76
C LYS A 783 -8.39 -23.66 10.20
N ILE A 784 -8.26 -22.39 10.20
CA ILE A 784 -8.21 -21.81 11.56
C ILE A 784 -9.57 -22.00 12.24
N LEU A 785 -10.63 -21.77 11.50
CA LEU A 785 -11.97 -21.97 12.08
C LEU A 785 -12.17 -23.43 12.50
N LEU A 786 -11.59 -24.35 11.70
CA LEU A 786 -11.77 -25.76 12.06
C LEU A 786 -11.02 -26.09 13.36
N VAL A 787 -9.83 -25.58 13.54
CA VAL A 787 -9.06 -25.89 14.77
C VAL A 787 -9.81 -25.30 15.98
N VAL A 788 -10.24 -24.04 15.81
CA VAL A 788 -10.98 -23.42 16.93
C VAL A 788 -12.24 -24.23 17.24
N PHE A 789 -12.92 -24.59 16.15
CA PHE A 789 -14.13 -25.41 16.33
C PHE A 789 -13.81 -26.73 17.03
N LEU A 790 -12.75 -27.46 16.68
CA LEU A 790 -12.44 -28.78 17.28
C LEU A 790 -12.02 -28.60 18.74
N ILE A 791 -11.39 -27.45 19.05
CA ILE A 791 -10.98 -27.24 20.46
C ILE A 791 -12.24 -27.01 21.31
N ILE A 792 -13.12 -26.19 20.83
CA ILE A 792 -14.36 -25.93 21.60
C ILE A 792 -15.19 -27.22 21.70
N LEU A 793 -15.34 -27.82 20.51
CA LEU A 793 -16.10 -29.10 20.55
C LEU A 793 -15.44 -30.10 21.49
N GLY A 794 -14.15 -30.25 21.41
CA GLY A 794 -13.43 -31.18 22.31
C GLY A 794 -13.68 -30.82 23.79
N LEU A 795 -13.72 -29.53 24.10
CA LEU A 795 -13.94 -29.11 25.50
C LEU A 795 -15.38 -29.44 25.93
N VAL A 796 -16.30 -29.23 25.06
CA VAL A 796 -17.71 -29.54 25.37
C VAL A 796 -17.86 -31.05 25.64
N ILE A 797 -17.23 -31.88 24.73
CA ILE A 797 -17.34 -33.34 24.94
C ILE A 797 -16.59 -33.73 26.22
N ASN A 798 -15.49 -33.07 26.41
CA ASN A 798 -14.66 -33.42 27.58
C ASN A 798 -15.40 -33.10 28.89
N LEU A 799 -16.21 -31.99 28.90
CA LEU A 799 -16.83 -31.55 30.16
C LEU A 799 -18.23 -32.17 30.29
N GLY A 800 -18.63 -33.07 29.36
CA GLY A 800 -19.90 -33.81 29.46
C GLY A 800 -21.07 -32.99 28.92
N GLY A 801 -20.89 -32.04 28.14
CA GLY A 801 -21.89 -31.10 27.59
C GLY A 801 -22.79 -31.77 26.54
N VAL A 802 -22.45 -33.04 26.05
CA VAL A 802 -23.32 -33.76 25.10
C VAL A 802 -24.20 -34.74 25.89
N PRO A 803 -25.60 -34.57 25.61
CA PRO A 803 -26.56 -35.39 26.35
C PRO A 803 -26.26 -36.90 26.21
N GLY A 804 -26.06 -37.59 27.33
CA GLY A 804 -25.86 -39.05 27.23
C GLY A 804 -24.37 -39.42 27.27
N THR A 805 -23.49 -38.39 27.34
CA THR A 805 -22.03 -38.64 27.43
C THR A 805 -21.52 -38.17 28.79
N GLU A 806 -20.77 -39.12 29.51
CA GLU A 806 -20.22 -38.75 30.84
C GLU A 806 -19.00 -37.84 30.68
N ARG A 807 -18.87 -37.07 31.78
CA ARG A 807 -17.69 -36.19 31.78
C ARG A 807 -16.40 -37.02 31.76
N ILE A 808 -15.48 -36.69 30.71
CA ILE A 808 -14.21 -37.45 30.59
C ILE A 808 -13.15 -36.81 31.52
N GLY A 809 -12.92 -35.37 31.42
CA GLY A 809 -11.86 -34.69 32.20
C GLY A 809 -10.47 -35.23 31.87
N PHE A 810 -9.65 -35.46 32.83
CA PHE A 810 -8.28 -35.97 32.61
C PHE A 810 -8.22 -37.47 32.89
N ARG A 811 -9.33 -38.10 32.71
CA ARG A 811 -9.43 -39.54 32.97
C ARG A 811 -8.37 -40.34 32.17
N TYR A 812 -8.18 -40.02 30.92
CA TYR A 812 -7.26 -40.81 30.09
C TYR A 812 -5.81 -40.40 30.36
N TRP A 813 -5.59 -39.33 31.09
CA TRP A 813 -4.24 -38.99 31.58
C TRP A 813 -3.88 -39.82 32.81
N LYS A 814 -4.96 -40.39 33.42
CA LYS A 814 -4.71 -41.27 34.58
C LYS A 814 -4.73 -42.74 34.17
N ASP A 815 -5.73 -43.07 33.30
CA ASP A 815 -5.82 -44.47 32.81
C ASP A 815 -6.11 -44.47 31.30
N PRO A 816 -5.12 -45.12 30.46
CA PRO A 816 -3.99 -46.04 30.67
C PRO A 816 -2.75 -45.30 31.18
N GLY A 817 -2.78 -43.88 31.30
CA GLY A 817 -1.68 -43.12 31.94
C GLY A 817 -1.12 -42.07 30.97
N PRO A 818 -0.36 -41.11 31.46
CA PRO A 818 0.13 -39.94 30.72
C PRO A 818 1.22 -40.31 29.71
N PHE A 819 1.92 -41.42 29.87
CA PHE A 819 2.98 -41.85 28.92
C PHE A 819 2.69 -43.28 28.46
N VAL A 820 3.16 -43.46 27.18
CA VAL A 820 3.03 -44.84 26.63
C VAL A 820 4.45 -45.40 26.45
N GLU A 821 4.63 -46.73 27.01
CA GLU A 821 5.93 -47.38 26.79
C GLU A 821 6.10 -47.80 25.32
N TYR A 822 7.26 -47.38 24.72
CA TYR A 822 7.50 -47.64 23.28
C TYR A 822 8.82 -48.39 23.12
N ILE A 823 8.83 -49.70 22.56
CA ILE A 823 9.99 -50.54 22.21
C ILE A 823 10.61 -51.12 23.49
N ALA A 824 10.70 -50.32 24.57
CA ALA A 824 11.28 -50.81 25.85
C ALA A 824 10.29 -50.56 26.98
N SER A 825 10.55 -51.26 28.17
CA SER A 825 9.60 -51.14 29.31
C SER A 825 10.17 -50.18 30.37
N GLY A 826 9.27 -49.64 31.18
CA GLY A 826 9.69 -48.76 32.30
C GLY A 826 9.87 -47.31 31.85
N SER A 827 10.67 -46.50 32.64
CA SER A 827 10.84 -45.05 32.36
C SER A 827 11.55 -44.82 31.02
N TRP A 828 12.43 -45.75 30.74
CA TRP A 828 13.14 -45.64 29.45
C TRP A 828 12.18 -45.84 28.27
N GLY A 829 11.26 -46.80 28.36
CA GLY A 829 10.23 -47.00 27.30
C GLY A 829 9.31 -45.79 27.16
N GLN A 830 8.99 -45.15 28.31
CA GLN A 830 8.13 -43.94 28.25
C GLN A 830 8.86 -42.78 27.54
N PHE A 831 10.17 -42.66 27.87
CA PHE A 831 10.95 -41.62 27.19
C PHE A 831 11.02 -41.87 25.67
N LEU A 832 11.24 -43.14 25.33
CA LEU A 832 11.31 -43.46 23.88
C LEU A 832 9.97 -43.19 23.19
N GLY A 833 8.88 -43.41 23.94
CA GLY A 833 7.55 -43.03 23.39
C GLY A 833 7.44 -41.53 23.13
N TYR A 834 7.80 -40.75 24.11
CA TYR A 834 7.83 -39.28 23.93
C TYR A 834 8.74 -38.88 22.76
N TRP A 835 9.93 -39.45 22.70
CA TRP A 835 10.90 -39.08 21.66
C TRP A 835 10.42 -39.50 20.26
N SER A 836 9.64 -40.58 20.13
CA SER A 836 9.17 -41.06 18.81
C SER A 836 8.18 -40.09 18.18
N VAL A 837 7.72 -39.09 19.01
CA VAL A 837 6.70 -38.12 18.52
C VAL A 837 7.40 -36.99 17.77
N MET A 838 8.72 -36.80 17.86
CA MET A 838 9.45 -35.65 17.29
C MET A 838 9.25 -35.54 15.77
N THR A 839 9.33 -36.71 15.10
CA THR A 839 9.30 -36.66 13.61
C THR A 839 7.92 -36.20 13.14
N SER A 840 6.91 -36.73 13.80
CA SER A 840 5.55 -36.28 13.40
C SER A 840 5.33 -34.81 13.73
N ALA A 841 5.92 -34.43 14.85
CA ALA A 841 5.78 -33.01 15.23
C ALA A 841 6.52 -32.10 14.25
N VAL A 842 7.68 -32.54 13.81
CA VAL A 842 8.43 -31.73 12.82
C VAL A 842 7.62 -31.59 11.53
N PHE A 843 7.09 -32.66 11.12
CA PHE A 843 6.30 -32.60 9.87
C PHE A 843 5.09 -31.67 10.05
N SER A 844 4.49 -31.70 11.27
CA SER A 844 3.29 -30.86 11.48
C SER A 844 3.62 -29.38 11.42
N PHE A 845 4.87 -29.07 11.75
CA PHE A 845 5.22 -27.64 11.76
C PHE A 845 5.93 -27.24 10.46
N ALA A 846 6.01 -28.23 9.55
CA ALA A 846 6.68 -27.89 8.28
C ALA A 846 5.89 -26.79 7.53
N GLY A 847 6.62 -25.82 6.98
CA GLY A 847 5.91 -24.80 6.17
C GLY A 847 6.00 -23.41 6.84
N VAL A 848 6.43 -23.45 8.14
CA VAL A 848 6.49 -22.15 8.86
C VAL A 848 7.61 -21.28 8.29
N GLU A 849 8.54 -21.87 7.53
CA GLU A 849 9.70 -21.12 7.00
C GLU A 849 9.33 -20.47 5.66
N SER A 850 8.13 -20.79 5.11
CA SER A 850 7.73 -20.30 3.77
C SER A 850 7.41 -18.80 3.80
N ILE A 851 7.23 -18.25 5.08
CA ILE A 851 6.90 -16.81 5.20
C ILE A 851 8.08 -15.97 4.68
N ALA A 852 9.26 -16.48 4.87
CA ALA A 852 10.47 -15.71 4.48
C ALA A 852 10.70 -15.78 2.97
N MET A 853 10.00 -16.72 2.29
CA MET A 853 10.19 -16.87 0.83
C MET A 853 9.46 -15.77 0.05
N ALA A 854 8.56 -15.12 0.79
CA ALA A 854 7.84 -14.01 0.11
C ALA A 854 8.43 -12.66 0.51
N ALA A 855 9.64 -12.75 1.20
CA ALA A 855 10.22 -11.52 1.77
C ALA A 855 10.59 -10.53 0.66
N ALA A 856 10.97 -11.08 -0.54
CA ALA A 856 11.39 -10.18 -1.65
C ALA A 856 10.17 -9.57 -2.35
N GLU A 857 9.03 -10.16 -2.12
CA GLU A 857 7.79 -9.67 -2.77
C GLU A 857 6.95 -8.86 -1.78
N THR A 858 7.64 -8.58 -0.56
CA THR A 858 6.90 -7.88 0.51
C THR A 858 7.35 -6.41 0.53
N ARG A 859 6.36 -5.46 0.51
CA ARG A 859 6.55 -4.01 0.36
C ARG A 859 7.39 -3.44 1.50
N ASN A 860 7.41 -4.13 2.83
CA ASN A 860 8.33 -3.76 3.94
C ASN A 860 8.76 -5.01 4.71
N PRO A 861 9.69 -5.68 4.14
CA PRO A 861 10.05 -6.98 4.71
C PRO A 861 10.77 -6.84 6.06
N ALA A 862 11.35 -5.55 6.36
CA ALA A 862 12.11 -5.38 7.61
C ALA A 862 11.17 -5.32 8.82
N ARG A 863 9.94 -4.96 8.57
CA ARG A 863 9.00 -4.93 9.72
C ARG A 863 7.95 -6.04 9.58
N ALA A 864 7.49 -6.30 8.38
CA ALA A 864 6.36 -7.23 8.15
C ALA A 864 6.78 -8.69 8.41
N ILE A 865 8.03 -9.01 8.06
CA ILE A 865 8.47 -10.42 8.18
C ILE A 865 8.68 -10.76 9.67
N PRO A 866 9.34 -9.83 10.44
CA PRO A 866 9.49 -10.17 11.86
C PRO A 866 8.14 -10.21 12.59
N LYS A 867 7.27 -9.31 12.27
CA LYS A 867 5.92 -9.35 12.88
C LYS A 867 5.22 -10.69 12.57
N ALA A 868 5.31 -11.09 11.30
CA ALA A 868 4.67 -12.37 10.92
C ALA A 868 5.33 -13.55 11.63
N CYS A 869 6.67 -13.51 11.76
CA CYS A 869 7.39 -14.60 12.45
C CYS A 869 7.00 -14.64 13.93
N LYS A 870 6.75 -13.42 14.59
CA LYS A 870 6.31 -13.39 16.00
C LYS A 870 4.88 -13.94 16.16
N ASN A 871 4.08 -13.65 15.23
CA ASN A 871 2.69 -14.14 15.28
C ASN A 871 2.61 -15.66 15.13
N VAL A 872 3.57 -16.22 14.33
CA VAL A 872 3.59 -17.70 14.19
C VAL A 872 3.87 -18.33 15.58
N PHE A 873 4.70 -17.66 16.39
CA PHE A 873 5.02 -18.18 17.74
C PHE A 873 3.75 -18.22 18.62
N ILE A 874 3.02 -17.10 18.68
CA ILE A 874 1.83 -17.02 19.56
C ILE A 874 0.77 -18.02 19.08
N ARG A 875 0.82 -18.34 17.92
CA ARG A 875 -0.19 -19.26 17.34
C ARG A 875 0.16 -20.72 17.67
N ILE A 876 1.50 -21.12 17.51
CA ILE A 876 1.91 -22.50 17.87
C ILE A 876 1.61 -22.74 19.36
N LEU A 877 1.71 -21.64 20.16
CA LEU A 877 1.52 -21.82 21.61
C LEU A 877 0.02 -21.91 21.95
N VAL A 878 -0.87 -21.24 21.16
CA VAL A 878 -2.27 -21.16 21.62
C VAL A 878 -3.10 -22.22 20.90
N PHE A 879 -2.89 -22.51 19.54
CA PHE A 879 -3.83 -23.40 18.82
C PHE A 879 -3.28 -24.83 18.75
N TYR A 880 -1.99 -25.07 18.70
CA TYR A 880 -1.43 -26.43 18.55
C TYR A 880 -1.30 -27.10 19.92
N ILE A 881 -0.78 -26.34 20.85
CA ILE A 881 -0.59 -26.99 22.17
C ILE A 881 -1.96 -27.21 22.82
N LEU A 882 -2.79 -26.23 22.64
CA LEU A 882 -4.14 -26.41 23.21
C LEU A 882 -4.90 -27.54 22.51
N ALA A 883 -4.81 -27.62 21.21
CA ALA A 883 -5.50 -28.71 20.47
C ALA A 883 -4.97 -30.08 20.90
N ILE A 884 -3.71 -30.20 21.15
CA ILE A 884 -3.15 -31.51 21.52
C ILE A 884 -3.54 -31.85 22.97
N LEU A 885 -3.53 -30.78 23.75
CA LEU A 885 -3.98 -31.04 25.13
C LEU A 885 -5.41 -31.59 25.14
N ILE A 886 -6.24 -30.91 24.36
CA ILE A 886 -7.66 -31.34 24.33
C ILE A 886 -7.76 -32.76 23.73
N VAL A 887 -7.04 -32.99 22.72
CA VAL A 887 -7.10 -34.34 22.10
C VAL A 887 -6.59 -35.38 23.11
N GLY A 888 -5.53 -35.07 23.81
CA GLY A 888 -4.98 -36.01 24.81
C GLY A 888 -6.02 -36.32 25.90
N MET A 889 -7.02 -35.41 26.04
CA MET A 889 -8.05 -35.66 27.09
C MET A 889 -9.21 -36.47 26.51
N LEU A 890 -9.36 -36.50 25.24
CA LEU A 890 -10.63 -36.97 24.63
C LEU A 890 -10.52 -38.45 24.25
N VAL A 891 -9.25 -38.88 23.89
CA VAL A 891 -9.21 -40.25 23.36
C VAL A 891 -8.14 -41.02 24.13
N ARG A 892 -8.47 -42.25 24.39
CA ARG A 892 -7.52 -43.15 25.08
C ARG A 892 -6.35 -43.52 24.17
N SER A 893 -5.07 -43.54 24.75
CA SER A 893 -3.86 -43.79 23.93
C SER A 893 -3.82 -45.24 23.43
N ASP A 894 -4.60 -46.17 23.99
CA ASP A 894 -4.56 -47.58 23.53
C ASP A 894 -5.82 -47.92 22.73
N ASP A 895 -6.50 -46.86 22.21
CA ASP A 895 -7.68 -47.10 21.36
C ASP A 895 -7.25 -47.67 19.99
N GLU A 896 -7.87 -48.77 19.58
CA GLU A 896 -7.43 -49.53 18.38
C GLU A 896 -7.77 -48.74 17.10
N ARG A 897 -8.70 -47.84 17.22
CA ARG A 897 -9.08 -47.02 16.05
C ARG A 897 -7.99 -46.00 15.72
N LEU A 898 -7.07 -45.73 16.68
CA LEU A 898 -5.95 -44.80 16.40
C LEU A 898 -4.92 -45.44 15.47
N ASN A 899 -5.00 -46.80 15.20
CA ASN A 899 -4.03 -47.53 14.36
C ASN A 899 -4.74 -48.24 13.20
N ASP A 900 -6.05 -47.88 12.95
CA ASP A 900 -6.80 -48.62 11.92
C ASP A 900 -6.30 -48.24 10.50
N GLN A 901 -5.62 -49.21 9.71
CA GLN A 901 -4.96 -49.15 8.38
C GLN A 901 -6.00 -49.13 7.26
N SER A 902 -7.43 -49.22 7.56
CA SER A 902 -8.50 -49.35 6.54
C SER A 902 -9.11 -47.99 6.22
N GLY A 903 -8.25 -46.77 6.50
CA GLY A 903 -8.68 -45.49 5.90
C GLY A 903 -10.12 -45.12 6.31
N ALA A 904 -10.97 -45.91 7.31
CA ALA A 904 -12.32 -45.48 7.75
C ALA A 904 -12.19 -44.57 8.99
N ALA A 905 -12.27 -43.20 8.86
CA ALA A 905 -12.77 -42.21 9.84
C ALA A 905 -12.35 -42.58 11.26
N GLY A 906 -11.13 -43.19 11.53
CA GLY A 906 -10.79 -43.52 12.94
C GLY A 906 -9.37 -43.05 13.28
N GLN A 907 -8.85 -41.89 12.54
CA GLN A 907 -7.47 -41.70 13.10
C GLN A 907 -7.36 -40.30 13.71
N SER A 908 -8.28 -39.38 13.15
CA SER A 908 -8.13 -38.12 13.90
C SER A 908 -8.78 -38.23 15.29
N PRO A 909 -8.09 -38.03 16.25
CA PRO A 909 -8.62 -38.16 17.61
C PRO A 909 -9.88 -37.31 17.82
N PHE A 910 -10.02 -36.26 17.06
CA PHE A 910 -11.22 -35.40 17.18
C PHE A 910 -12.45 -36.09 16.56
N VAL A 911 -12.22 -36.74 15.48
CA VAL A 911 -13.33 -37.47 14.83
C VAL A 911 -13.72 -38.69 15.67
N ILE A 912 -12.72 -39.31 16.28
CA ILE A 912 -13.02 -40.50 17.11
C ILE A 912 -13.83 -40.06 18.34
N ALA A 913 -13.43 -38.96 18.84
CA ALA A 913 -14.14 -38.48 20.05
C ALA A 913 -15.57 -38.04 19.70
N ALA A 914 -15.77 -37.41 18.60
CA ALA A 914 -17.12 -36.95 18.18
C ALA A 914 -18.03 -38.13 17.87
N SER A 915 -17.41 -39.10 17.18
CA SER A 915 -18.22 -40.30 16.86
C SER A 915 -18.61 -41.05 18.15
N ALA A 916 -17.66 -41.09 19.09
CA ALA A 916 -17.95 -41.77 20.37
C ALA A 916 -19.02 -40.99 21.16
N ALA A 917 -19.11 -39.67 20.90
CA ALA A 917 -20.09 -38.83 21.62
C ALA A 917 -21.45 -38.86 20.93
N GLY A 918 -21.61 -39.63 19.79
CA GLY A 918 -22.90 -39.87 19.10
C GLY A 918 -23.29 -38.69 18.20
N ILE A 919 -22.33 -37.83 17.77
CA ILE A 919 -22.63 -36.70 16.85
C ILE A 919 -22.25 -37.10 15.42
N PRO A 920 -23.15 -37.63 14.62
CA PRO A 920 -22.87 -38.34 13.36
C PRO A 920 -22.41 -37.38 12.26
N ALA A 921 -22.68 -36.01 12.34
CA ALA A 921 -22.38 -35.08 11.22
C ALA A 921 -20.95 -34.55 11.33
N ILE A 922 -20.28 -34.66 12.41
CA ILE A 922 -19.01 -33.93 12.68
C ILE A 922 -17.85 -34.66 11.99
N PRO A 923 -17.80 -35.94 11.99
CA PRO A 923 -16.69 -36.63 11.31
C PRO A 923 -16.64 -36.30 9.82
N SER A 924 -17.83 -36.20 9.13
CA SER A 924 -17.82 -35.86 7.69
C SER A 924 -17.36 -34.41 7.46
N VAL A 925 -17.72 -33.47 8.36
CA VAL A 925 -17.33 -32.05 8.19
C VAL A 925 -15.82 -31.90 8.42
N VAL A 926 -15.32 -32.57 9.44
CA VAL A 926 -13.88 -32.48 9.75
C VAL A 926 -13.05 -33.07 8.60
N ASN A 927 -13.49 -34.19 8.10
CA ASN A 927 -12.76 -34.82 6.98
C ASN A 927 -12.80 -33.97 5.72
N ALA A 928 -13.94 -33.36 5.41
CA ALA A 928 -14.03 -32.50 4.19
C ALA A 928 -13.12 -31.29 4.33
N VAL A 929 -13.07 -30.68 5.52
CA VAL A 929 -12.25 -29.46 5.68
C VAL A 929 -10.77 -29.84 5.71
N VAL A 930 -10.41 -31.06 6.28
CA VAL A 930 -9.00 -31.49 6.34
C VAL A 930 -8.48 -31.80 4.92
N ILE A 931 -9.37 -32.26 4.01
CA ILE A 931 -8.94 -32.50 2.62
C ILE A 931 -8.56 -31.18 1.97
N THR A 932 -9.42 -30.20 2.24
CA THR A 932 -9.07 -28.89 1.66
C THR A 932 -7.78 -28.35 2.28
N SER A 933 -7.55 -28.72 3.55
CA SER A 933 -6.29 -28.30 4.20
C SER A 933 -5.08 -29.00 3.58
N ALA A 934 -5.24 -30.32 3.33
CA ALA A 934 -4.14 -31.07 2.69
C ALA A 934 -3.86 -30.56 1.28
N TRP A 935 -4.95 -30.18 0.56
CA TRP A 935 -4.75 -29.67 -0.82
C TRP A 935 -4.09 -28.29 -0.77
N SER A 936 -4.49 -27.54 0.20
CA SER A 936 -3.87 -26.20 0.36
C SER A 936 -2.37 -26.33 0.65
N ALA A 937 -1.93 -27.28 1.55
CA ALA A 937 -0.50 -27.50 1.85
C ALA A 937 0.26 -27.96 0.61
N SER A 938 -0.38 -28.73 -0.27
CA SER A 938 0.28 -29.16 -1.53
C SER A 938 0.54 -27.96 -2.44
N ASN A 939 -0.47 -27.04 -2.47
CA ASN A 939 -0.28 -25.84 -3.33
C ASN A 939 0.81 -24.93 -2.78
N GLN A 940 0.88 -24.92 -1.47
CA GLN A 940 1.96 -24.08 -0.88
C GLN A 940 3.33 -24.67 -1.20
N SER A 941 3.50 -25.97 -1.11
CA SER A 941 4.78 -26.62 -1.45
C SER A 941 5.13 -26.43 -2.93
N LEU A 942 4.09 -26.43 -3.76
CA LEU A 942 4.36 -26.22 -5.21
C LEU A 942 4.85 -24.80 -5.47
N LEU A 943 4.27 -23.89 -4.77
CA LEU A 943 4.69 -22.50 -4.97
C LEU A 943 6.11 -22.29 -4.43
N ALA A 944 6.31 -22.77 -3.23
CA ALA A 944 7.66 -22.63 -2.66
C ALA A 944 8.70 -23.36 -3.51
N GLY A 945 8.40 -24.51 -3.97
CA GLY A 945 9.34 -25.33 -4.77
C GLY A 945 9.67 -24.66 -6.12
N THR A 946 8.65 -24.10 -6.81
CA THR A 946 8.91 -23.52 -8.16
C THR A 946 9.72 -22.24 -8.02
N ARG A 947 9.61 -21.54 -6.94
CA ARG A 947 10.34 -20.26 -6.78
C ARG A 947 11.81 -20.53 -6.42
N VAL A 948 11.97 -21.55 -5.63
CA VAL A 948 13.37 -21.88 -5.30
C VAL A 948 14.08 -22.45 -6.53
N LEU A 949 13.36 -23.31 -7.28
CA LEU A 949 13.99 -23.91 -8.48
C LEU A 949 14.25 -22.83 -9.54
N TYR A 950 13.28 -21.95 -9.66
CA TYR A 950 13.50 -20.82 -10.60
C TYR A 950 14.70 -20.00 -10.16
N GLY A 951 14.84 -19.75 -8.80
CA GLY A 951 15.99 -18.99 -8.26
C GLY A 951 17.32 -19.71 -8.53
N LEU A 952 17.32 -20.98 -8.38
CA LEU A 952 18.55 -21.74 -8.66
C LEU A 952 18.94 -21.66 -10.14
N ALA A 953 17.91 -21.64 -11.05
CA ALA A 953 18.21 -21.57 -12.51
C ALA A 953 18.75 -20.19 -12.88
N LEU A 954 18.30 -19.16 -12.23
CA LEU A 954 18.77 -17.79 -12.51
C LEU A 954 20.27 -17.68 -12.25
N LYS A 955 20.77 -18.62 -11.48
CA LYS A 955 22.21 -18.50 -11.12
C LYS A 955 23.00 -19.67 -11.72
N ARG A 956 22.37 -20.32 -12.53
CA ARG A 956 23.00 -21.40 -13.29
C ARG A 956 23.35 -22.58 -12.39
N GLN A 957 22.60 -22.63 -11.32
CA GLN A 957 22.76 -23.81 -10.44
C GLN A 957 21.71 -24.88 -10.76
N ALA A 958 20.84 -24.52 -11.66
CA ALA A 958 19.89 -25.45 -12.32
C ALA A 958 19.79 -25.11 -13.80
N PRO A 959 19.40 -26.05 -14.64
CA PRO A 959 19.32 -25.79 -16.10
C PRO A 959 18.47 -24.55 -16.41
N GLN A 960 18.87 -23.85 -17.51
CA GLN A 960 18.26 -22.54 -17.83
C GLN A 960 16.83 -22.72 -18.37
N ILE A 961 16.45 -23.97 -18.68
CA ILE A 961 15.09 -24.21 -19.20
C ILE A 961 14.05 -23.82 -18.13
N PHE A 962 14.45 -23.80 -16.85
CA PHE A 962 13.49 -23.55 -15.76
C PHE A 962 13.23 -22.05 -15.61
N LEU A 963 13.83 -21.21 -16.45
CA LEU A 963 13.58 -19.75 -16.39
C LEU A 963 12.44 -19.34 -17.31
N ARG A 964 11.81 -20.33 -17.97
CA ARG A 964 10.71 -19.98 -18.89
C ARG A 964 9.43 -19.68 -18.08
N THR A 965 8.86 -18.47 -18.42
CA THR A 965 7.65 -18.08 -17.67
C THR A 965 6.51 -17.78 -18.66
N THR A 966 5.21 -17.94 -18.17
CA THR A 966 4.05 -17.58 -19.00
C THR A 966 3.95 -16.05 -19.10
N ALA A 967 3.04 -15.49 -19.94
CA ALA A 967 2.84 -14.04 -20.15
C ALA A 967 2.46 -13.33 -18.85
N TRP A 968 2.00 -14.03 -17.88
CA TRP A 968 1.57 -13.47 -16.59
C TRP A 968 2.67 -13.69 -15.53
N GLY A 969 3.88 -14.22 -15.95
CA GLY A 969 5.02 -14.22 -14.99
C GLY A 969 5.08 -15.51 -14.16
N VAL A 970 4.40 -16.65 -14.54
CA VAL A 970 4.44 -17.95 -13.81
C VAL A 970 5.46 -18.88 -14.49
N PRO A 971 6.53 -19.43 -13.69
CA PRO A 971 7.52 -20.36 -14.25
C PRO A 971 6.90 -21.75 -14.53
N TYR A 972 6.29 -21.88 -15.76
CA TYR A 972 5.46 -23.08 -16.01
C TYR A 972 6.33 -24.33 -16.16
N VAL A 973 7.64 -24.22 -16.56
CA VAL A 973 8.49 -25.42 -16.68
C VAL A 973 8.79 -25.96 -15.27
N CYS A 974 8.96 -25.06 -14.32
CA CYS A 974 9.13 -25.52 -12.92
C CYS A 974 7.88 -26.24 -12.42
N VAL A 975 6.75 -25.68 -12.81
CA VAL A 975 5.48 -26.32 -12.37
C VAL A 975 5.37 -27.72 -12.97
N LEU A 976 5.72 -27.90 -14.21
CA LEU A 976 5.59 -29.23 -14.85
C LEU A 976 6.60 -30.21 -14.24
N PHE A 977 7.75 -29.64 -13.91
CA PHE A 977 8.75 -30.53 -13.26
C PHE A 977 8.19 -31.09 -11.96
N PHE A 978 7.60 -30.29 -11.12
CA PHE A 978 7.04 -30.79 -9.85
C PHE A 978 5.80 -31.67 -10.11
N THR A 979 5.07 -31.35 -11.18
CA THR A 979 3.88 -32.18 -11.51
C THR A 979 4.29 -33.61 -11.84
N CYS A 980 5.46 -33.78 -12.43
CA CYS A 980 5.90 -35.14 -12.78
C CYS A 980 6.13 -36.00 -11.53
N PHE A 981 6.49 -35.30 -10.52
CA PHE A 981 6.84 -36.10 -9.33
C PHE A 981 5.63 -36.25 -8.40
N MET A 982 4.57 -35.47 -8.67
CA MET A 982 3.30 -35.70 -7.92
C MET A 982 2.77 -37.11 -8.16
N PHE A 983 3.21 -37.76 -9.26
CA PHE A 983 2.73 -39.11 -9.58
C PHE A 983 3.32 -40.14 -8.61
N LEU A 984 4.29 -39.66 -7.84
CA LEU A 984 4.79 -40.57 -6.79
C LEU A 984 3.68 -40.96 -5.82
N SER A 985 2.56 -40.18 -5.80
CA SER A 985 1.42 -40.54 -4.93
C SER A 985 0.78 -41.86 -5.35
N PHE A 986 1.09 -42.40 -6.58
CA PHE A 986 0.50 -43.68 -7.04
C PHE A 986 1.10 -44.86 -6.28
N MET A 987 2.18 -44.56 -5.55
CA MET A 987 2.73 -45.66 -4.73
C MET A 987 1.71 -46.10 -3.68
N SER A 988 0.71 -45.23 -3.46
CA SER A 988 -0.36 -45.62 -2.50
C SER A 988 -1.18 -46.80 -3.02
N LEU A 989 -1.06 -47.11 -4.33
CA LEU A 989 -1.84 -48.23 -4.90
C LEU A 989 -1.15 -49.57 -4.65
N SER A 990 0.19 -49.51 -4.53
CA SER A 990 0.93 -50.78 -4.39
C SER A 990 1.16 -51.12 -2.92
N ASN A 991 1.28 -50.23 -1.96
CA ASN A 991 1.81 -50.52 -0.60
C ASN A 991 0.87 -49.94 0.45
N GLY A 992 -0.37 -49.41 -0.04
CA GLY A 992 -1.35 -48.81 0.89
C GLY A 992 -1.05 -47.33 1.15
N ALA A 993 -2.08 -46.53 1.21
CA ALA A 993 -1.97 -45.05 1.25
C ALA A 993 -1.34 -44.59 2.58
N MET A 994 -1.58 -45.35 3.65
CA MET A 994 -1.04 -44.90 4.96
C MET A 994 0.46 -45.22 5.07
N THR A 995 0.77 -46.37 4.61
CA THR A 995 2.21 -46.71 4.65
C THR A 995 3.03 -45.70 3.84
N VAL A 996 2.55 -45.41 2.66
CA VAL A 996 3.31 -44.47 1.78
C VAL A 996 3.30 -43.07 2.41
N PHE A 997 2.15 -42.74 3.02
CA PHE A 997 2.08 -41.43 3.69
C PHE A 997 3.20 -41.29 4.71
N TRP A 998 3.49 -42.28 5.52
CA TRP A 998 4.49 -42.12 6.60
C TRP A 998 5.92 -42.20 6.02
N TRP A 999 6.06 -42.99 4.91
CA TRP A 999 7.39 -42.91 4.25
C TRP A 999 7.71 -41.48 3.80
N LEU A 1000 6.70 -40.88 3.19
CA LEU A 1000 6.93 -39.52 2.64
C LEU A 1000 7.03 -38.50 3.78
N VAL A 1001 6.31 -38.79 4.91
CA VAL A 1001 6.39 -37.87 6.06
C VAL A 1001 7.80 -37.91 6.64
N ASP A 1002 8.38 -39.09 6.78
CA ASP A 1002 9.75 -39.20 7.35
C ASP A 1002 10.78 -38.51 6.45
N LEU A 1003 10.62 -38.64 5.17
CA LEU A 1003 11.59 -38.01 4.25
C LEU A 1003 11.44 -36.49 4.26
N THR A 1004 10.19 -36.08 4.35
CA THR A 1004 9.96 -34.61 4.36
C THR A 1004 10.44 -34.02 5.69
N ALA A 1005 10.20 -34.74 6.80
CA ALA A 1005 10.61 -34.20 8.10
C ALA A 1005 12.14 -34.07 8.16
N ALA A 1006 12.83 -35.03 7.63
CA ALA A 1006 14.31 -34.94 7.61
C ALA A 1006 14.78 -33.71 6.79
N GLY A 1007 14.17 -33.49 5.66
CA GLY A 1007 14.51 -32.30 4.85
C GLY A 1007 14.24 -30.99 5.60
N VAL A 1008 13.13 -30.96 6.30
CA VAL A 1008 12.76 -29.72 7.02
C VAL A 1008 13.79 -29.45 8.13
N LEU A 1009 14.21 -30.51 8.82
CA LEU A 1009 15.20 -30.32 9.91
C LEU A 1009 16.53 -29.79 9.36
N ILE A 1010 16.87 -30.26 8.16
CA ILE A 1010 18.11 -29.72 7.56
C ILE A 1010 17.90 -28.24 7.21
N SER A 1011 16.74 -27.95 6.75
CA SER A 1011 16.47 -26.52 6.44
C SER A 1011 16.50 -25.68 7.71
N TRP A 1012 15.83 -26.21 8.79
CA TRP A 1012 15.83 -25.43 10.04
C TRP A 1012 17.25 -25.30 10.59
N ALA A 1013 18.02 -26.38 10.43
CA ALA A 1013 19.43 -26.28 10.87
C ALA A 1013 20.19 -25.19 10.10
N SER A 1014 19.89 -25.12 8.82
CA SER A 1014 20.59 -24.10 8.01
C SER A 1014 20.15 -22.68 8.41
N ILE A 1015 18.88 -22.52 8.71
CA ILE A 1015 18.39 -21.19 9.12
C ILE A 1015 19.09 -20.78 10.42
N LEU A 1016 19.13 -21.73 11.36
CA LEU A 1016 19.78 -21.41 12.65
C LEU A 1016 21.27 -21.15 12.46
N LEU A 1017 21.87 -21.94 11.55
CA LEU A 1017 23.31 -21.72 11.26
C LEU A 1017 23.53 -20.34 10.63
N ASN A 1018 22.66 -19.93 9.71
CA ASN A 1018 22.78 -18.58 9.11
C ASN A 1018 22.75 -17.50 10.18
N HIS A 1019 21.80 -17.66 11.10
CA HIS A 1019 21.68 -16.62 12.15
C HIS A 1019 22.91 -16.61 13.06
N ILE A 1020 23.41 -17.80 13.46
CA ILE A 1020 24.61 -17.86 14.33
C ILE A 1020 25.81 -17.21 13.60
N ARG A 1021 25.94 -17.51 12.34
CA ARG A 1021 27.08 -16.91 11.60
C ARG A 1021 26.90 -15.40 11.46
N LEU A 1022 25.68 -14.96 11.27
CA LEU A 1022 25.46 -13.49 11.20
C LEU A 1022 25.86 -12.83 12.53
N ARG A 1023 25.49 -13.47 13.67
CA ARG A 1023 25.81 -12.86 14.99
C ARG A 1023 27.31 -12.90 15.24
N LEU A 1024 27.97 -14.01 14.88
CA LEU A 1024 29.44 -14.09 15.07
C LEU A 1024 30.16 -13.08 14.16
N ALA A 1025 29.65 -12.93 12.97
CA ALA A 1025 30.30 -11.95 12.05
C ALA A 1025 30.12 -10.53 12.57
N MET A 1026 29.00 -10.18 13.16
CA MET A 1026 28.78 -8.83 13.72
C MET A 1026 29.72 -8.58 14.90
N LYS A 1027 29.85 -9.69 15.71
CA LYS A 1027 30.79 -9.55 16.84
C LYS A 1027 32.23 -9.35 16.35
N LYS A 1028 32.66 -10.14 15.36
CA LYS A 1028 34.05 -10.04 14.86
C LYS A 1028 34.29 -8.71 14.15
N GLN A 1029 33.30 -8.12 13.50
CA GLN A 1029 33.49 -6.87 12.73
C GLN A 1029 33.15 -5.66 13.59
N GLY A 1030 32.91 -5.84 14.93
CA GLY A 1030 32.69 -4.75 15.91
C GLY A 1030 31.38 -4.01 15.66
N ILE A 1031 30.30 -4.68 15.07
CA ILE A 1031 29.00 -4.03 14.79
C ILE A 1031 28.03 -4.43 15.92
N PRO A 1032 27.46 -3.31 16.55
CA PRO A 1032 26.54 -3.61 17.66
C PRO A 1032 25.23 -4.25 17.15
N ILE A 1033 24.66 -5.23 17.93
CA ILE A 1033 23.46 -6.01 17.55
C ILE A 1033 22.27 -5.05 17.36
N GLU A 1034 22.36 -3.82 17.96
CA GLU A 1034 21.23 -2.85 17.89
C GLU A 1034 21.07 -2.29 16.48
N LYS A 1035 22.07 -2.67 15.70
CA LYS A 1035 21.97 -2.16 14.31
C LYS A 1035 21.06 -3.04 13.46
N LEU A 1036 20.75 -4.20 13.97
CA LEU A 1036 19.80 -5.03 13.20
C LEU A 1036 18.39 -4.42 13.26
N PRO A 1037 17.63 -4.47 12.13
CA PRO A 1037 16.27 -3.92 12.07
C PRO A 1037 15.36 -4.55 13.13
N TRP A 1038 15.58 -5.76 13.41
CA TRP A 1038 14.84 -6.47 14.47
C TRP A 1038 15.80 -7.42 15.20
N HIS A 1039 15.82 -7.24 16.59
CA HIS A 1039 16.76 -8.11 17.33
C HIS A 1039 16.21 -8.39 18.73
N ASN A 1040 16.73 -9.54 19.29
CA ASN A 1040 16.42 -9.94 20.68
C ASN A 1040 17.68 -10.53 21.34
N SER A 1041 17.81 -10.32 22.63
CA SER A 1041 19.08 -10.66 23.30
C SER A 1041 19.20 -12.18 23.52
N TRP A 1042 18.07 -12.93 23.57
CA TRP A 1042 18.14 -14.38 23.90
C TRP A 1042 18.22 -15.22 22.62
N THR A 1043 18.13 -14.64 21.39
CA THR A 1043 17.94 -15.36 20.12
C THR A 1043 19.25 -16.08 19.73
N PHE A 1044 20.40 -15.57 20.18
CA PHE A 1044 21.64 -16.30 19.86
C PHE A 1044 21.70 -17.63 20.61
N TYR A 1045 21.33 -17.58 21.89
CA TYR A 1045 21.37 -18.84 22.68
C TYR A 1045 20.29 -19.81 22.20
N SER A 1046 19.18 -19.26 21.93
CA SER A 1046 18.10 -20.15 21.43
C SER A 1046 18.46 -20.76 20.07
N SER A 1047 19.21 -19.99 19.18
CA SER A 1047 19.62 -20.54 17.87
C SER A 1047 20.62 -21.69 18.04
N CYS A 1048 21.49 -21.57 19.03
CA CYS A 1048 22.45 -22.66 19.26
C CYS A 1048 21.73 -23.89 19.81
N ALA A 1049 20.90 -23.60 20.83
CA ALA A 1049 20.13 -24.74 21.39
C ALA A 1049 19.24 -25.39 20.31
N GLY A 1050 18.56 -24.54 19.51
CA GLY A 1050 17.72 -25.05 18.41
C GLY A 1050 18.53 -25.88 17.40
N LEU A 1051 19.70 -25.37 17.05
CA LEU A 1051 20.53 -26.12 16.09
C LEU A 1051 20.91 -27.49 16.67
N PHE A 1052 21.32 -27.47 17.90
CA PHE A 1052 21.67 -28.76 18.53
C PHE A 1052 20.47 -29.71 18.51
N MET A 1053 19.39 -29.15 18.89
CA MET A 1053 18.20 -30.04 18.97
C MET A 1053 17.78 -30.51 17.57
N THR A 1054 17.81 -29.66 16.57
CA THR A 1054 17.45 -30.09 15.20
C THR A 1054 18.38 -31.21 14.73
N LEU A 1055 19.66 -31.11 15.02
CA LEU A 1055 20.60 -32.17 14.58
C LEU A 1055 20.35 -33.46 15.39
N LEU A 1056 20.08 -33.20 16.64
CA LEU A 1056 19.82 -34.41 17.46
C LEU A 1056 18.58 -35.14 16.96
N ILE A 1057 17.52 -34.39 16.64
CA ILE A 1057 16.29 -35.06 16.15
C ILE A 1057 16.55 -35.68 14.77
N LEU A 1058 17.31 -35.01 13.99
CA LEU A 1058 17.60 -35.54 12.64
C LEU A 1058 18.37 -36.86 12.74
N LEU A 1059 19.30 -36.98 13.70
CA LEU A 1059 20.15 -38.19 13.76
C LEU A 1059 19.41 -39.33 14.48
N THR A 1060 18.44 -38.88 15.30
CA THR A 1060 17.79 -39.95 16.09
C THR A 1060 16.36 -40.18 15.57
N GLY A 1061 15.92 -39.52 14.41
CA GLY A 1061 14.54 -39.59 13.87
C GLY A 1061 14.13 -41.02 13.53
N GLY A 1062 15.08 -41.90 13.15
CA GLY A 1062 14.76 -43.32 12.84
C GLY A 1062 15.44 -44.27 13.83
N PHE A 1063 15.53 -43.87 15.05
CA PHE A 1063 16.34 -44.62 16.05
C PHE A 1063 15.75 -46.02 16.25
N ARG A 1064 14.47 -46.23 15.93
CA ARG A 1064 13.85 -47.55 16.13
C ARG A 1064 14.56 -48.63 15.29
N VAL A 1065 15.12 -48.29 14.16
CA VAL A 1065 15.74 -49.30 13.26
C VAL A 1065 17.06 -49.79 13.85
N PHE A 1066 17.55 -49.08 14.81
CA PHE A 1066 18.84 -49.51 15.37
C PHE A 1066 18.61 -50.29 16.67
N THR A 1067 17.33 -50.53 17.05
CA THR A 1067 17.07 -51.34 18.26
C THR A 1067 16.96 -52.82 17.91
N ARG A 1068 17.27 -53.69 18.96
CA ARG A 1068 17.35 -55.15 18.70
C ARG A 1068 16.00 -55.69 18.21
N GLY A 1069 15.97 -56.35 16.88
CA GLY A 1069 14.75 -57.04 16.41
C GLY A 1069 13.86 -56.09 15.60
N ASN A 1070 14.31 -54.80 15.32
CA ASN A 1070 13.41 -53.83 14.63
C ASN A 1070 14.07 -53.30 13.36
N TRP A 1071 15.03 -54.04 12.73
CA TRP A 1071 15.65 -53.56 11.47
C TRP A 1071 14.63 -53.52 10.34
N ASP A 1072 14.54 -52.36 9.73
CA ASP A 1072 13.61 -52.11 8.61
C ASP A 1072 14.30 -51.21 7.57
N PRO A 1073 14.71 -51.89 6.40
CA PRO A 1073 15.49 -51.14 5.40
C PRO A 1073 14.70 -49.93 4.87
N VAL A 1074 13.39 -50.11 4.71
CA VAL A 1074 12.59 -48.98 4.18
C VAL A 1074 12.54 -47.85 5.21
N GLY A 1075 12.36 -48.18 6.47
CA GLY A 1075 12.34 -47.15 7.55
C GLY A 1075 13.71 -46.46 7.69
N PHE A 1076 14.80 -47.25 7.50
CA PHE A 1076 16.15 -46.64 7.59
C PHE A 1076 16.37 -45.64 6.45
N VAL A 1077 15.93 -46.06 5.25
CA VAL A 1077 16.18 -45.16 4.08
C VAL A 1077 15.26 -43.94 4.19
N SER A 1078 14.03 -44.16 4.56
CA SER A 1078 13.08 -43.02 4.57
C SER A 1078 13.45 -42.03 5.69
N SER A 1079 14.17 -42.45 6.76
CA SER A 1079 14.47 -41.55 7.89
C SER A 1079 15.84 -40.89 7.71
N TYR A 1080 16.77 -41.49 6.80
CA TYR A 1080 18.15 -40.95 6.87
C TYR A 1080 18.63 -40.62 5.46
N LEU A 1081 17.82 -40.84 4.44
CA LEU A 1081 18.28 -40.67 3.05
C LEU A 1081 18.67 -39.20 2.81
N ASP A 1082 18.01 -38.33 3.47
CA ASP A 1082 18.23 -36.90 3.17
C ASP A 1082 19.64 -36.46 3.59
N ILE A 1083 20.25 -37.07 4.63
CA ILE A 1083 21.57 -36.63 5.16
C ILE A 1083 22.66 -36.87 4.11
N PRO A 1084 22.76 -38.04 3.57
CA PRO A 1084 23.83 -38.24 2.57
C PRO A 1084 23.53 -37.47 1.27
N LEU A 1085 22.29 -37.27 0.96
CA LEU A 1085 21.95 -36.53 -0.27
C LEU A 1085 22.41 -35.07 -0.17
N VAL A 1086 22.16 -34.46 0.93
CA VAL A 1086 22.52 -33.03 1.06
C VAL A 1086 24.04 -32.92 1.23
N THR A 1087 24.59 -33.86 2.01
CA THR A 1087 26.06 -33.84 2.17
C THR A 1087 26.76 -34.05 0.81
N ALA A 1088 26.26 -34.97 0.04
CA ALA A 1088 26.87 -35.20 -1.30
C ALA A 1088 26.72 -33.94 -2.18
N ALA A 1089 25.50 -33.40 -2.16
CA ALA A 1089 25.30 -32.17 -2.98
C ALA A 1089 26.27 -31.06 -2.53
N TYR A 1090 26.50 -30.97 -1.23
CA TYR A 1090 27.41 -29.93 -0.72
C TYR A 1090 28.86 -30.23 -1.14
N VAL A 1091 29.31 -31.52 -0.96
CA VAL A 1091 30.73 -31.89 -1.22
C VAL A 1091 31.00 -31.81 -2.74
N ILE A 1092 30.02 -32.29 -3.54
CA ILE A 1092 30.23 -32.31 -5.01
C ILE A 1092 30.36 -30.86 -5.51
N TRP A 1093 29.48 -30.05 -5.10
CA TRP A 1093 29.55 -28.66 -5.58
C TRP A 1093 30.80 -27.96 -5.04
N LYS A 1094 31.11 -28.31 -3.85
CA LYS A 1094 32.32 -27.69 -3.26
C LYS A 1094 33.57 -28.05 -4.04
N PHE A 1095 33.63 -29.24 -4.51
CA PHE A 1095 34.84 -29.67 -5.24
C PHE A 1095 34.78 -29.20 -6.69
N VAL A 1096 33.60 -29.19 -7.30
CA VAL A 1096 33.49 -28.84 -8.73
C VAL A 1096 33.66 -27.33 -8.89
N LYS A 1097 33.07 -26.56 -7.89
CA LYS A 1097 33.07 -25.09 -8.10
C LYS A 1097 34.12 -24.45 -7.20
N LYS A 1098 34.93 -25.41 -6.45
CA LYS A 1098 36.03 -24.97 -5.59
C LYS A 1098 35.63 -23.76 -4.75
N THR A 1099 34.45 -23.88 -4.07
CA THR A 1099 33.97 -22.76 -3.24
C THR A 1099 34.64 -22.82 -1.86
N LYS A 1100 34.70 -21.66 -1.06
CA LYS A 1100 35.28 -21.63 0.31
C LYS A 1100 34.25 -21.06 1.30
N VAL A 1101 34.43 -21.64 2.53
CA VAL A 1101 33.54 -21.05 3.56
C VAL A 1101 33.89 -19.57 3.74
N VAL A 1102 32.84 -18.74 3.79
CA VAL A 1102 33.07 -17.29 3.84
C VAL A 1102 33.58 -16.92 5.24
N PRO A 1103 34.81 -16.38 5.36
CA PRO A 1103 35.32 -15.96 6.67
C PRO A 1103 34.44 -14.86 7.29
N LEU A 1104 34.30 -14.95 8.66
CA LEU A 1104 33.35 -14.06 9.37
C LEU A 1104 33.70 -12.59 9.11
N ALA A 1105 35.04 -12.24 8.88
CA ALA A 1105 35.46 -10.82 8.71
C ALA A 1105 35.09 -10.32 7.30
N GLU A 1106 34.81 -11.30 6.38
CA GLU A 1106 34.63 -10.91 4.96
C GLU A 1106 33.14 -10.91 4.59
N ILE A 1107 32.32 -11.31 5.52
CA ILE A 1107 30.88 -11.27 5.21
C ILE A 1107 30.44 -9.82 5.02
N PRO A 1108 29.93 -9.45 3.88
CA PRO A 1108 29.65 -8.05 3.52
C PRO A 1108 28.45 -7.49 4.30
N LEU A 1109 28.58 -7.31 5.63
CA LEU A 1109 27.45 -6.87 6.48
C LEU A 1109 27.23 -5.36 6.32
N GLN A 1110 28.28 -4.67 5.96
CA GLN A 1110 28.11 -3.20 5.80
C GLN A 1110 27.27 -2.89 4.55
N ASP A 1111 27.56 -3.67 3.48
CA ASP A 1111 26.74 -3.52 2.26
C ASP A 1111 25.28 -3.89 2.53
N ALA A 1112 25.12 -4.94 3.33
CA ALA A 1112 23.73 -5.40 3.66
C ALA A 1112 23.00 -4.34 4.49
N PHE A 1113 23.65 -3.62 5.37
CA PHE A 1113 22.99 -2.57 6.18
C PHE A 1113 22.74 -1.33 5.33
N ARG A 1114 23.73 -1.04 4.45
CA ARG A 1114 23.53 0.08 3.53
C ARG A 1114 22.30 -0.14 2.62
N LYS A 1115 22.24 -1.33 2.07
CA LYS A 1115 21.08 -1.66 1.21
C LYS A 1115 19.77 -1.67 2.03
N SER A 1116 19.86 -2.26 3.19
CA SER A 1116 18.66 -2.26 4.05
C SER A 1116 18.27 -0.82 4.42
N GLU A 1117 19.22 0.07 4.63
CA GLU A 1117 18.94 1.50 4.93
C GLU A 1117 18.38 2.20 3.68
N GLU A 1118 19.00 1.85 2.49
CA GLU A 1118 18.47 2.40 1.22
C GLU A 1118 17.04 1.92 0.94
N ASP A 1119 16.81 0.54 1.19
CA ASP A 1119 15.44 -0.01 1.01
C ASP A 1119 14.48 0.60 2.05
N HIS A 1120 15.07 0.83 3.36
CA HIS A 1120 14.28 1.54 4.38
C HIS A 1120 14.07 3.01 3.98
N GLU A 1121 15.02 3.62 3.20
CA GLU A 1121 14.93 5.01 2.70
C GLU A 1121 14.02 5.09 1.48
N VAL A 1122 13.97 4.00 0.57
CA VAL A 1122 13.08 3.90 -0.60
C VAL A 1122 11.64 3.65 -0.11
N VAL A 1123 11.48 2.72 1.04
CA VAL A 1123 10.15 2.49 1.64
C VAL A 1123 9.78 3.71 2.51
N THR A 1124 10.97 4.40 3.14
CA THR A 1124 10.78 5.62 3.94
C THR A 1124 10.90 6.85 3.02
N ALA A 1125 11.48 6.67 1.48
CA ALA A 1125 11.53 7.69 0.40
C ALA A 1125 10.27 7.60 -0.47
#